data_AF-A0AAV9GLQ9-F1
#
_entry.id   AF-A0AAV9GLQ9-F1
#
_cell.length_a   1.000
_cell.length_b   1.000
_cell.length_c   1.000
_cell.angle_alpha   90.00
_cell.angle_beta   90.00
_cell.angle_gamma   90.00
#
_symmetry.space_group_name_H-M   'P 1'
#
loop_
_entity.id
_entity.type
_entity.pdbx_description
1 polymer ?
#
loop_
_entity_poly.entity_id
_entity_poly.type
_entity_poly.pdbx_seq_one_letter_code
_entity_poly.pdbx_strand_id
1 'polypeptide(L)'
;MFFKFPAELSPLTYGMDSDRVALAGTIGTWAAVLIALLALVAVFGPILVWAAARTERNKALHAAGEATQSFIGPGLHFVGFDVRLLRRVRAPIIDKAPENLVLTFDIGRYTETKSRATWVQFANLLLGHGAEFPRGDNLSIYRGKAILPVHRICIMLVGLTGRYSAESARKTRRGFSMSTPRVQFEEGGPPNDDDVSAPWTVRRELNGLTGQLRVSEKVPGLGFSDSSIVQFSPRPALELTTYFAQDRLPPHDLFMLAIGCLPVSSGRYLSLVDLWSSEEVQHSETSELVPLPEGDRVLGSAFRRLQSVGTVIARSGSRSGSTGSSGQRPGPGQRQSSLFRAQMQLLESDKPVALKLEKVDHWDAEIERMKAPFRSDPVELYALEVQAPDPMLYANLRSRMAATFVEPSFEYIRLSKPIDDTSDKLNNIFVWRPDAQKLAHGLLTLPWHPQGYLIGGDSTATAIRLLEYSARDFLYLLTRARENLNSLVLDPGLRPQLKDRCDDVDKSVRREQSGVILSTFQPFHALDGLLAQSSHADNTVNEMISVLMITNEEFASFVRQSARHFDKSIAGSIDVALETGFVQVKLPFGGVQDFPVDLRELYANWVRRAETITVNYTPMILACLRATMRSYLVQVRMDGHPLIKEIMQMDDTVYMA
;
A
#
# COMPACT_ATOMS: atom_id res chain seq x y z
N MET A 1 86.40 38.10 32.94
CA MET A 1 86.73 36.69 33.25
C MET A 1 87.25 36.08 31.95
N PHE A 2 88.56 36.04 31.66
CA PHE A 2 89.59 35.16 32.25
C PHE A 2 89.08 33.69 32.29
N PHE A 3 89.60 32.72 31.54
CA PHE A 3 91.02 32.40 31.31
C PHE A 3 91.26 31.52 30.05
N LYS A 4 92.38 31.84 29.38
CA LYS A 4 93.45 30.98 28.80
C LYS A 4 93.16 29.87 27.77
N PHE A 5 93.68 30.14 26.57
CA PHE A 5 94.45 29.21 25.71
C PHE A 5 95.54 28.45 26.50
N PRO A 6 95.97 27.27 26.00
CA PRO A 6 97.20 27.29 25.23
C PRO A 6 97.07 26.62 23.85
N ALA A 7 97.76 27.23 22.90
CA ALA A 7 98.13 26.66 21.63
C ALA A 7 99.26 25.63 21.84
N GLU A 8 99.18 24.49 21.16
CA GLU A 8 100.35 23.75 20.70
C GLU A 8 100.03 23.15 19.33
N LEU A 9 100.72 23.68 18.33
CA LEU A 9 100.85 23.12 16.99
C LEU A 9 101.81 21.94 17.06
N SER A 10 101.43 20.80 16.49
CA SER A 10 102.35 19.79 15.96
C SER A 10 101.72 19.04 14.79
N PRO A 11 102.51 18.68 13.76
CA PRO A 11 102.00 18.35 12.43
C PRO A 11 101.87 16.84 12.17
N LEU A 12 100.93 16.52 11.26
CA LEU A 12 100.94 15.44 10.27
C LEU A 12 101.43 14.04 10.70
N THR A 13 100.49 13.10 10.79
CA THR A 13 100.60 11.79 10.10
C THR A 13 99.25 11.07 10.07
N TYR A 14 98.45 11.43 9.07
CA TYR A 14 97.73 10.52 8.16
C TYR A 14 97.38 9.11 8.68
N GLY A 15 96.38 9.02 9.56
CA GLY A 15 95.69 7.76 9.90
C GLY A 15 94.49 7.51 8.99
N MET A 16 94.73 7.40 7.68
CA MET A 16 93.66 7.20 6.66
C MET A 16 92.85 5.90 6.83
N ASP A 17 93.28 5.01 7.74
CA ASP A 17 92.62 3.72 7.98
C ASP A 17 91.60 3.75 9.14
N SER A 18 91.68 4.71 10.08
CA SER A 18 90.72 4.81 11.20
C SER A 18 89.34 5.33 10.74
N ASP A 19 89.34 6.33 9.85
CA ASP A 19 88.10 6.86 9.27
C ASP A 19 87.42 5.86 8.34
N ARG A 20 88.19 4.98 7.69
CA ARG A 20 87.66 3.91 6.85
C ARG A 20 86.93 2.84 7.66
N VAL A 21 87.44 2.50 8.85
CA VAL A 21 86.79 1.52 9.74
C VAL A 21 85.53 2.10 10.38
N ALA A 22 85.55 3.36 10.82
CA ALA A 22 84.37 4.04 11.36
C ALA A 22 83.28 4.25 10.30
N LEU A 23 83.68 4.62 9.07
CA LEU A 23 82.77 4.74 7.93
C LEU A 23 82.18 3.39 7.54
N ALA A 24 83.00 2.33 7.49
CA ALA A 24 82.53 0.97 7.19
C ALA A 24 81.54 0.45 8.23
N GLY A 25 81.77 0.71 9.53
CA GLY A 25 80.83 0.35 10.60
C GLY A 25 79.51 1.11 10.51
N THR A 26 79.56 2.39 10.15
CA THR A 26 78.36 3.21 9.94
C THR A 26 77.56 2.72 8.74
N ILE A 27 78.23 2.44 7.61
CA ILE A 27 77.60 1.87 6.40
C ILE A 27 76.98 0.51 6.70
N GLY A 28 77.68 -0.36 7.44
CA GLY A 28 77.18 -1.67 7.86
C GLY A 28 75.92 -1.59 8.73
N THR A 29 75.86 -0.62 9.65
CA THR A 29 74.70 -0.41 10.52
C THR A 29 73.49 0.08 9.72
N TRP A 30 73.67 1.03 8.80
CA TRP A 30 72.58 1.50 7.94
C TRP A 30 72.10 0.42 6.97
N ALA A 31 73.00 -0.40 6.43
CA ALA A 31 72.63 -1.55 5.60
C ALA A 31 71.82 -2.59 6.39
N ALA A 32 72.22 -2.90 7.63
CA ALA A 32 71.46 -3.78 8.51
C ALA A 32 70.06 -3.23 8.83
N VAL A 33 69.93 -1.93 9.09
CA VAL A 33 68.63 -1.25 9.31
C VAL A 33 67.76 -1.31 8.06
N LEU A 34 68.32 -1.08 6.87
CA LEU A 34 67.59 -1.18 5.60
C LEU A 34 67.07 -2.61 5.38
N ILE A 35 67.92 -3.63 5.57
CA ILE A 35 67.52 -5.03 5.44
C ILE A 35 66.45 -5.40 6.48
N ALA A 36 66.58 -4.93 7.72
CA ALA A 36 65.59 -5.17 8.76
C ALA A 36 64.24 -4.52 8.42
N LEU A 37 64.23 -3.30 7.88
CA LEU A 37 63.00 -2.63 7.42
C LEU A 37 62.37 -3.36 6.23
N LEU A 38 63.18 -3.79 5.25
CA LEU A 38 62.69 -4.58 4.12
C LEU A 38 62.10 -5.92 4.57
N ALA A 39 62.77 -6.63 5.48
CA ALA A 39 62.27 -7.88 6.07
C ALA A 39 60.99 -7.64 6.88
N LEU A 40 60.91 -6.56 7.64
CA LEU A 40 59.73 -6.19 8.41
C LEU A 40 58.53 -5.94 7.47
N VAL A 41 58.70 -5.13 6.42
CA VAL A 41 57.63 -4.85 5.46
C VAL A 41 57.25 -6.11 4.67
N ALA A 42 58.23 -6.92 4.27
CA ALA A 42 58.00 -8.14 3.51
C ALA A 42 57.30 -9.26 4.31
N VAL A 43 57.50 -9.34 5.63
CA VAL A 43 56.89 -10.36 6.49
C VAL A 43 55.61 -9.85 7.17
N PHE A 44 55.66 -8.69 7.84
CA PHE A 44 54.50 -8.16 8.56
C PHE A 44 53.44 -7.58 7.62
N GLY A 45 53.84 -7.04 6.46
CA GLY A 45 52.89 -6.52 5.46
C GLY A 45 51.86 -7.56 5.04
N PRO A 46 52.29 -8.73 4.49
CA PRO A 46 51.38 -9.81 4.13
C PRO A 46 50.55 -10.36 5.31
N ILE A 47 51.11 -10.44 6.52
CA ILE A 47 50.38 -10.92 7.71
C ILE A 47 49.26 -9.94 8.09
N LEU A 48 49.53 -8.63 8.08
CA LEU A 48 48.53 -7.60 8.38
C LEU A 48 47.46 -7.54 7.29
N VAL A 49 47.85 -7.66 6.01
CA VAL A 49 46.93 -7.78 4.87
C VAL A 49 46.02 -9.01 5.03
N TRP A 50 46.58 -10.15 5.40
CA TRP A 50 45.84 -11.38 5.62
C TRP A 50 44.91 -11.32 6.85
N ALA A 51 45.37 -10.70 7.94
CA ALA A 51 44.54 -10.48 9.13
C ALA A 51 43.38 -9.52 8.83
N ALA A 52 43.65 -8.41 8.13
CA ALA A 52 42.64 -7.46 7.67
C ALA A 52 41.63 -8.13 6.71
N ALA A 53 42.13 -8.99 5.81
CA ALA A 53 41.31 -9.76 4.89
C ALA A 53 40.29 -10.66 5.60
N ARG A 54 40.68 -11.22 6.75
CA ARG A 54 39.87 -12.14 7.55
C ARG A 54 38.87 -11.46 8.49
N THR A 55 38.90 -10.14 8.62
CA THR A 55 37.89 -9.42 9.40
C THR A 55 36.49 -9.72 8.86
N GLU A 56 35.52 -9.94 9.76
CA GLU A 56 34.14 -10.24 9.36
C GLU A 56 33.56 -9.15 8.46
N ARG A 57 33.94 -7.90 8.74
CA ARG A 57 33.59 -6.73 7.92
C ARG A 57 34.09 -6.86 6.49
N ASN A 58 35.34 -7.25 6.28
CA ASN A 58 35.87 -7.40 4.93
C ASN A 58 35.22 -8.58 4.19
N LYS A 59 34.97 -9.70 4.88
CA LYS A 59 34.22 -10.84 4.32
C LYS A 59 32.80 -10.43 3.91
N ALA A 60 32.11 -9.68 4.76
CA ALA A 60 30.76 -9.20 4.50
C ALA A 60 30.71 -8.21 3.32
N LEU A 61 31.67 -7.28 3.24
CA LEU A 61 31.79 -6.36 2.10
C LEU A 61 32.19 -7.07 0.81
N HIS A 62 32.95 -8.17 0.92
CA HIS A 62 33.26 -9.03 -0.22
C HIS A 62 32.01 -9.76 -0.72
N ALA A 63 31.22 -10.32 0.20
CA ALA A 63 29.97 -11.01 -0.10
C ALA A 63 28.91 -10.08 -0.73
N ALA A 64 28.87 -8.80 -0.34
CA ALA A 64 28.00 -7.79 -0.94
C ALA A 64 28.30 -7.53 -2.44
N GLY A 65 29.49 -7.89 -2.93
CA GLY A 65 29.75 -8.09 -4.35
C GLY A 65 31.13 -7.65 -4.84
N GLU A 66 31.48 -8.17 -6.02
CA GLU A 66 32.72 -7.91 -6.76
C GLU A 66 32.59 -6.81 -7.82
N ALA A 67 31.36 -6.52 -8.26
CA ALA A 67 31.07 -5.54 -9.31
C ALA A 67 31.30 -4.11 -8.81
N THR A 68 31.66 -3.21 -9.73
CA THR A 68 31.68 -1.76 -9.49
C THR A 68 30.28 -1.28 -9.10
N GLN A 69 30.07 -1.03 -7.81
CA GLN A 69 28.80 -0.57 -7.25
C GLN A 69 28.88 0.90 -6.86
N SER A 70 27.74 1.58 -6.87
CA SER A 70 27.64 3.01 -6.52
C SER A 70 27.97 3.32 -5.05
N PHE A 71 27.88 2.32 -4.17
CA PHE A 71 28.01 2.48 -2.71
C PHE A 71 29.26 1.83 -2.11
N ILE A 72 29.87 0.84 -2.78
CA ILE A 72 31.07 0.17 -2.29
C ILE A 72 32.19 0.44 -3.31
N GLY A 73 33.21 1.17 -2.87
CA GLY A 73 34.37 1.45 -3.70
C GLY A 73 35.14 0.18 -4.07
N PRO A 74 35.84 0.16 -5.22
CA PRO A 74 36.52 -1.02 -5.72
C PRO A 74 37.59 -1.57 -4.76
N GLY A 75 38.15 -0.71 -3.90
CA GLY A 75 39.25 -1.06 -2.98
C GLY A 75 40.57 -1.23 -3.73
N LEU A 76 41.63 -1.56 -2.99
CA LEU A 76 42.92 -1.93 -3.55
C LEU A 76 42.96 -3.44 -3.76
N HIS A 77 43.18 -3.86 -5.01
CA HIS A 77 43.36 -5.25 -5.39
C HIS A 77 44.81 -5.67 -5.14
N PHE A 78 45.03 -6.66 -4.29
CA PHE A 78 46.37 -7.19 -4.03
C PHE A 78 46.66 -8.35 -4.99
N VAL A 79 47.62 -8.15 -5.89
CA VAL A 79 48.04 -9.15 -6.90
C VAL A 79 48.49 -10.44 -6.18
N GLY A 80 47.79 -11.54 -6.43
CA GLY A 80 48.08 -12.87 -5.87
C GLY A 80 47.04 -13.41 -4.87
N PHE A 81 46.14 -12.57 -4.37
CA PHE A 81 45.00 -13.00 -3.55
C PHE A 81 43.72 -12.39 -4.10
N ASP A 82 42.63 -13.17 -4.14
CA ASP A 82 41.30 -12.67 -4.50
C ASP A 82 40.68 -11.89 -3.33
N VAL A 83 41.42 -10.88 -2.85
CA VAL A 83 41.06 -10.05 -1.71
C VAL A 83 41.27 -8.60 -2.08
N ARG A 84 40.21 -7.80 -1.89
CA ARG A 84 40.28 -6.34 -2.02
C ARG A 84 40.22 -5.72 -0.64
N LEU A 85 41.24 -4.96 -0.26
CA LEU A 85 41.31 -4.26 1.03
C LEU A 85 41.00 -2.77 0.88
N LEU A 86 40.78 -2.11 2.02
CA LEU A 86 40.55 -0.65 2.09
C LEU A 86 39.41 -0.17 1.18
N ARG A 87 38.36 -0.99 1.03
CA ARG A 87 37.13 -0.59 0.32
C ARG A 87 36.49 0.58 1.06
N ARG A 88 36.29 1.69 0.35
CA ARG A 88 35.55 2.84 0.89
C ARG A 88 34.06 2.56 0.79
N VAL A 89 33.39 2.43 1.93
CA VAL A 89 31.94 2.33 2.01
C VAL A 89 31.34 3.73 1.95
N ARG A 90 30.33 3.89 1.09
CA ARG A 90 29.51 5.10 0.92
C ARG A 90 28.04 4.69 0.88
N ALA A 91 27.61 3.91 1.87
CA ALA A 91 26.24 3.47 2.01
C ALA A 91 25.32 4.66 2.30
N PRO A 92 24.05 4.62 1.86
CA PRO A 92 23.11 5.71 2.14
C PRO A 92 22.73 5.71 3.62
N ILE A 93 22.71 6.89 4.23
CA ILE A 93 22.25 7.08 5.61
C ILE A 93 20.74 7.35 5.55
N ILE A 94 19.96 6.27 5.73
CA ILE A 94 18.50 6.26 5.65
C ILE A 94 17.88 5.70 6.94
N ASP A 95 18.56 5.86 8.07
CA ASP A 95 18.12 5.48 9.40
C ASP A 95 17.07 6.44 9.99
N LYS A 96 16.89 7.61 9.38
CA LYS A 96 15.90 8.63 9.74
C LYS A 96 14.75 8.69 8.73
N ALA A 97 13.61 9.21 9.19
CA ALA A 97 12.50 9.50 8.30
C ALA A 97 12.92 10.50 7.21
N PRO A 98 12.57 10.27 5.94
CA PRO A 98 12.88 11.20 4.87
C PRO A 98 12.06 12.49 5.03
N GLU A 99 12.71 13.65 4.90
CA GLU A 99 12.07 14.97 5.05
C GLU A 99 11.34 15.43 3.78
N ASN A 100 11.82 15.01 2.60
CA ASN A 100 11.26 15.42 1.30
C ASN A 100 11.00 14.19 0.43
N LEU A 101 9.78 13.68 0.48
CA LEU A 101 9.37 12.50 -0.28
C LEU A 101 8.79 12.90 -1.64
N VAL A 102 9.64 12.87 -2.67
CA VAL A 102 9.18 12.91 -4.05
C VAL A 102 8.96 11.47 -4.53
N LEU A 103 7.77 11.17 -5.05
CA LEU A 103 7.40 9.83 -5.52
C LEU A 103 7.41 9.69 -7.05
N THR A 104 8.40 10.30 -7.69
CA THR A 104 8.58 10.15 -9.13
C THR A 104 9.66 9.14 -9.41
N PHE A 105 9.29 8.01 -10.02
CA PHE A 105 10.28 7.05 -10.50
C PHE A 105 10.90 7.55 -11.80
N ASP A 106 12.21 7.72 -11.79
CA ASP A 106 13.05 8.07 -12.92
C ASP A 106 13.97 6.88 -13.24
N ILE A 107 13.68 6.22 -14.37
CA ILE A 107 14.49 5.09 -14.84
C ILE A 107 15.94 5.49 -15.09
N GLY A 108 16.22 6.75 -15.46
CA GLY A 108 17.57 7.24 -15.69
C GLY A 108 18.41 7.29 -14.41
N ARG A 109 17.76 7.38 -13.25
CA ARG A 109 18.42 7.33 -11.93
C ARG A 109 18.54 5.90 -11.38
N TYR A 110 17.70 4.98 -11.84
CA TYR A 110 17.74 3.59 -11.42
C TYR A 110 18.92 2.85 -12.08
N THR A 111 19.80 2.27 -11.26
CA THR A 111 20.90 1.43 -11.75
C THR A 111 20.65 -0.01 -11.32
N GLU A 112 20.36 -0.88 -12.29
CA GLU A 112 20.27 -2.32 -12.01
C GLU A 112 21.64 -2.86 -11.58
N THR A 113 21.64 -3.69 -10.55
CA THR A 113 22.86 -4.17 -9.91
C THR A 113 22.78 -5.68 -9.72
N LYS A 114 23.89 -6.37 -10.01
CA LYS A 114 24.07 -7.80 -9.72
C LYS A 114 24.59 -8.04 -8.30
N SER A 115 24.54 -7.03 -7.43
CA SER A 115 24.91 -7.17 -6.03
C SER A 115 24.06 -8.25 -5.36
N ARG A 116 24.69 -9.10 -4.54
CA ARG A 116 23.99 -10.07 -3.68
C ARG A 116 23.40 -9.41 -2.43
N ALA A 117 23.84 -8.19 -2.10
CA ALA A 117 23.30 -7.44 -0.97
C ALA A 117 21.97 -6.78 -1.37
N THR A 118 20.89 -7.16 -0.69
CA THR A 118 19.55 -6.67 -1.01
C THR A 118 19.38 -5.19 -0.67
N TRP A 119 20.13 -4.69 0.31
CA TRP A 119 20.14 -3.25 0.61
C TRP A 119 20.72 -2.39 -0.52
N VAL A 120 21.66 -2.91 -1.32
CA VAL A 120 22.22 -2.18 -2.49
C VAL A 120 21.15 -2.01 -3.56
N GLN A 121 20.38 -3.09 -3.79
CA GLN A 121 19.25 -3.10 -4.73
C GLN A 121 18.14 -2.15 -4.25
N PHE A 122 17.82 -2.17 -2.95
CA PHE A 122 16.84 -1.30 -2.34
C PHE A 122 17.25 0.18 -2.41
N ALA A 123 18.52 0.49 -2.13
CA ALA A 123 19.06 1.83 -2.24
C ALA A 123 19.03 2.37 -3.68
N ASN A 124 19.35 1.54 -4.67
CA ASN A 124 19.22 1.93 -6.09
C ASN A 124 17.75 2.16 -6.49
N LEU A 125 16.81 1.40 -5.94
CA LEU A 125 15.38 1.66 -6.15
C LEU A 125 14.96 3.01 -5.57
N LEU A 126 15.40 3.35 -4.35
CA LEU A 126 15.12 4.65 -3.75
C LEU A 126 15.75 5.81 -4.55
N LEU A 127 16.97 5.65 -5.07
CA LEU A 127 17.58 6.61 -6.00
C LEU A 127 16.74 6.76 -7.28
N GLY A 128 16.19 5.65 -7.78
CA GLY A 128 15.22 5.64 -8.88
C GLY A 128 13.98 6.47 -8.58
N HIS A 129 13.49 6.46 -7.34
CA HIS A 129 12.40 7.34 -6.89
C HIS A 129 12.83 8.80 -6.64
N GLY A 130 14.06 9.16 -6.99
CA GLY A 130 14.57 10.52 -6.84
C GLY A 130 14.95 10.88 -5.40
N ALA A 131 15.00 9.91 -4.49
CA ALA A 131 15.39 10.17 -3.12
C ALA A 131 16.91 10.44 -3.03
N GLU A 132 17.29 11.46 -2.28
CA GLU A 132 18.67 11.86 -2.06
C GLU A 132 19.01 11.68 -0.59
N PHE A 133 20.16 11.07 -0.30
CA PHE A 133 20.60 10.79 1.07
C PHE A 133 22.09 11.06 1.21
N PRO A 134 22.54 11.51 2.40
CA PRO A 134 23.96 11.56 2.71
C PRO A 134 24.55 10.15 2.68
N ARG A 135 25.80 10.04 2.26
CA ARG A 135 26.51 8.75 2.16
C ARG A 135 27.55 8.64 3.26
N GLY A 136 27.62 7.50 3.92
CA GLY A 136 28.54 7.24 5.01
C GLY A 136 28.87 5.77 5.17
N ASP A 137 29.43 5.44 6.34
CA ASP A 137 29.82 4.09 6.74
C ASP A 137 29.01 3.64 7.95
N ASN A 138 27.71 3.48 7.74
CA ASN A 138 26.71 3.08 8.73
C ASN A 138 26.30 1.60 8.61
N LEU A 139 27.04 0.80 7.82
CA LEU A 139 26.74 -0.62 7.66
C LEU A 139 27.05 -1.37 8.96
N SER A 140 26.10 -2.18 9.39
CA SER A 140 26.29 -3.12 10.50
C SER A 140 26.70 -4.47 9.92
N ILE A 141 27.56 -5.20 10.62
CA ILE A 141 28.01 -6.53 10.20
C ILE A 141 27.33 -7.55 11.10
N TYR A 142 26.59 -8.47 10.51
CA TYR A 142 25.90 -9.52 11.24
C TYR A 142 25.99 -10.86 10.51
N ARG A 143 26.50 -11.89 11.20
CA ARG A 143 26.70 -13.24 10.65
C ARG A 143 27.41 -13.22 9.28
N GLY A 144 28.45 -12.40 9.16
CA GLY A 144 29.20 -12.26 7.90
C GLY A 144 28.45 -11.55 6.77
N LYS A 145 27.29 -10.93 7.02
CA LYS A 145 26.54 -10.12 6.06
C LYS A 145 26.59 -8.64 6.45
N ALA A 146 26.68 -7.77 5.45
CA ALA A 146 26.65 -6.33 5.64
C ALA A 146 25.21 -5.85 5.52
N ILE A 147 24.60 -5.45 6.63
CA ILE A 147 23.21 -5.01 6.71
C ILE A 147 23.14 -3.49 6.87
N LEU A 148 22.15 -2.87 6.25
CA LEU A 148 21.93 -1.43 6.25
C LEU A 148 20.80 -1.07 7.23
N PRO A 149 20.99 -0.16 8.20
CA PRO A 149 19.87 0.40 8.96
C PRO A 149 19.02 1.30 8.04
N VAL A 150 17.72 1.04 8.02
CA VAL A 150 16.70 1.69 7.19
C VAL A 150 15.51 2.07 8.04
N HIS A 151 15.04 3.30 7.90
CA HIS A 151 13.84 3.75 8.56
C HIS A 151 12.61 3.08 7.95
N ARG A 152 11.68 2.57 8.76
CA ARG A 152 10.49 1.85 8.28
C ARG A 152 9.64 2.63 7.27
N ILE A 153 9.66 3.96 7.35
CA ILE A 153 8.96 4.85 6.39
C ILE A 153 9.51 4.70 4.97
N CYS A 154 10.82 4.45 4.79
CA CYS A 154 11.40 4.19 3.47
C CYS A 154 10.88 2.87 2.88
N ILE A 155 10.71 1.85 3.72
CA ILE A 155 10.13 0.55 3.33
C ILE A 155 8.66 0.74 2.98
N MET A 156 7.92 1.51 3.78
CA MET A 156 6.52 1.86 3.49
C MET A 156 6.41 2.62 2.17
N LEU A 157 7.28 3.58 1.89
CA LEU A 157 7.28 4.35 0.65
C LEU A 157 7.38 3.44 -0.58
N VAL A 158 8.38 2.56 -0.58
CA VAL A 158 8.57 1.54 -1.64
C VAL A 158 7.38 0.58 -1.67
N GLY A 159 6.84 0.24 -0.51
CA GLY A 159 5.64 -0.56 -0.35
C GLY A 159 4.42 0.06 -1.04
N LEU A 160 4.21 1.36 -0.83
CA LEU A 160 3.09 2.11 -1.38
C LEU A 160 3.25 2.30 -2.87
N THR A 161 4.41 2.77 -3.36
CA THR A 161 4.64 2.96 -4.81
C THR A 161 4.64 1.65 -5.58
N GLY A 162 5.27 0.63 -5.04
CA GLY A 162 5.31 -0.70 -5.63
C GLY A 162 4.06 -1.53 -5.36
N ARG A 163 3.05 -0.98 -4.68
CA ARG A 163 1.76 -1.64 -4.42
C ARG A 163 1.90 -3.01 -3.78
N TYR A 164 2.76 -3.10 -2.77
CA TYR A 164 3.08 -4.34 -2.07
C TYR A 164 1.89 -4.88 -1.31
N SER A 165 1.53 -6.13 -1.60
CA SER A 165 0.46 -6.83 -0.92
C SER A 165 0.82 -8.30 -0.76
N ALA A 166 0.08 -9.01 0.08
CA ALA A 166 0.29 -10.44 0.27
C ALA A 166 -0.51 -11.24 -0.76
N GLU A 167 0.14 -12.23 -1.37
CA GLU A 167 -0.48 -13.08 -2.40
C GLU A 167 -1.71 -13.84 -1.89
N SER A 168 -1.70 -14.21 -0.59
CA SER A 168 -2.81 -14.94 0.05
C SER A 168 -4.07 -14.11 0.23
N ALA A 169 -3.99 -12.78 0.27
CA ALA A 169 -5.14 -11.92 0.61
C ALA A 169 -6.20 -11.90 -0.51
N ARG A 170 -5.82 -12.16 -1.77
CA ARG A 170 -6.76 -12.15 -2.90
C ARG A 170 -7.60 -13.43 -3.01
N LYS A 171 -7.06 -14.58 -2.56
CA LYS A 171 -7.72 -15.90 -2.70
C LYS A 171 -8.95 -16.07 -1.80
N THR A 172 -8.99 -15.39 -0.66
CA THR A 172 -10.08 -15.56 0.33
C THR A 172 -11.41 -14.97 -0.12
N ARG A 173 -11.43 -14.03 -1.08
CA ARG A 173 -12.65 -13.26 -1.42
C ARG A 173 -13.72 -14.01 -2.21
N ARG A 174 -13.41 -15.14 -2.86
CA ARG A 174 -14.37 -15.83 -3.75
C ARG A 174 -14.68 -17.28 -3.41
N GLY A 175 -14.22 -17.81 -2.28
CA GLY A 175 -14.50 -19.21 -1.88
C GLY A 175 -13.96 -20.31 -2.83
N PHE A 176 -13.47 -19.95 -4.02
CA PHE A 176 -12.88 -20.87 -4.98
C PHE A 176 -11.37 -20.93 -4.80
N SER A 177 -10.92 -21.95 -4.07
CA SER A 177 -9.51 -22.31 -3.96
C SER A 177 -9.06 -23.06 -5.22
N MET A 178 -8.65 -22.34 -6.27
CA MET A 178 -7.82 -22.92 -7.33
C MET A 178 -6.35 -22.52 -7.13
N SER A 179 -5.46 -23.52 -7.13
CA SER A 179 -4.02 -23.34 -7.07
C SER A 179 -3.52 -22.78 -8.41
N THR A 180 -3.31 -21.47 -8.49
CA THR A 180 -2.62 -20.86 -9.64
C THR A 180 -1.14 -21.28 -9.67
N PRO A 181 -0.56 -21.46 -10.86
CA PRO A 181 0.86 -21.77 -11.01
C PRO A 181 1.71 -20.63 -10.44
N ARG A 182 2.56 -20.99 -9.49
CA ARG A 182 3.53 -20.09 -8.84
C ARG A 182 4.59 -19.74 -9.88
N VAL A 183 4.74 -18.46 -10.24
CA VAL A 183 5.99 -18.00 -10.87
C VAL A 183 7.03 -18.08 -9.76
N GLN A 184 7.67 -19.24 -9.64
CA GLN A 184 8.87 -19.37 -8.83
C GLN A 184 9.91 -18.49 -9.52
N PHE A 185 10.28 -17.39 -8.87
CA PHE A 185 11.53 -16.74 -9.19
C PHE A 185 12.61 -17.82 -9.04
N GLU A 186 13.30 -18.14 -10.12
CA GLU A 186 14.50 -18.98 -10.05
C GLU A 186 15.49 -18.25 -9.15
N GLU A 187 15.45 -18.55 -7.85
CA GLU A 187 16.58 -18.35 -6.97
C GLU A 187 17.73 -19.09 -7.63
N GLY A 188 18.73 -18.33 -8.10
CA GLY A 188 19.82 -18.88 -8.88
C GLY A 188 20.52 -20.00 -8.11
N GLY A 189 20.28 -21.24 -8.55
CA GLY A 189 20.95 -22.46 -8.13
C GLY A 189 20.61 -22.93 -6.70
N PRO A 190 20.70 -24.25 -6.44
CA PRO A 190 20.70 -24.75 -5.06
C PRO A 190 21.82 -24.04 -4.29
N PRO A 191 21.58 -23.67 -3.01
CA PRO A 191 22.62 -23.09 -2.17
C PRO A 191 23.81 -24.05 -2.16
N ASN A 192 24.99 -23.58 -2.56
CA ASN A 192 26.21 -24.31 -2.29
C ASN A 192 26.28 -24.52 -0.77
N ASP A 193 26.45 -25.77 -0.33
CA ASP A 193 26.48 -26.20 1.08
C ASP A 193 27.54 -25.47 1.96
N ASP A 194 28.39 -24.65 1.35
CA ASP A 194 29.41 -23.85 2.04
C ASP A 194 28.89 -22.49 2.58
N ASP A 195 27.67 -22.06 2.24
CA ASP A 195 27.10 -20.80 2.78
C ASP A 195 26.35 -21.07 4.10
N VAL A 196 27.11 -21.29 5.18
CA VAL A 196 26.71 -21.64 6.57
C VAL A 196 25.82 -20.58 7.26
N SER A 197 25.28 -19.62 6.51
CA SER A 197 24.32 -18.64 7.00
C SER A 197 22.92 -19.27 7.05
N ALA A 198 22.52 -19.82 8.20
CA ALA A 198 21.16 -20.32 8.41
C ALA A 198 20.13 -19.33 7.82
N PRO A 199 19.25 -19.78 6.89
CA PRO A 199 18.29 -18.91 6.22
C PRO A 199 17.40 -18.26 7.27
N TRP A 200 17.10 -16.98 7.08
CA TRP A 200 16.31 -16.24 8.05
C TRP A 200 14.87 -16.71 7.96
N THR A 201 14.25 -17.01 9.10
CA THR A 201 12.84 -17.43 9.13
C THR A 201 11.98 -16.28 8.61
N VAL A 202 11.40 -16.47 7.43
CA VAL A 202 10.53 -15.47 6.80
C VAL A 202 9.17 -15.50 7.48
N ARG A 203 8.82 -14.41 8.15
CA ARG A 203 7.50 -14.19 8.76
C ARG A 203 6.47 -13.85 7.70
N ARG A 204 6.83 -12.96 6.77
CA ARG A 204 5.91 -12.45 5.75
C ARG A 204 6.61 -12.18 4.43
N GLU A 205 5.89 -12.49 3.36
CA GLU A 205 6.27 -12.25 1.99
C GLU A 205 5.27 -11.24 1.39
N LEU A 206 5.78 -10.10 0.92
CA LEU A 206 5.00 -9.08 0.24
C LEU A 206 5.49 -8.96 -1.20
N ASN A 207 4.57 -9.09 -2.14
CA ASN A 207 4.85 -9.01 -3.57
C ASN A 207 4.35 -7.68 -4.11
N GLY A 208 5.21 -6.98 -4.84
CA GLY A 208 4.91 -5.71 -5.47
C GLY A 208 5.29 -5.68 -6.94
N LEU A 209 5.03 -4.51 -7.55
CA LEU A 209 5.38 -4.16 -8.92
C LEU A 209 6.89 -3.95 -9.07
N THR A 210 7.54 -3.41 -8.03
CA THR A 210 8.98 -3.10 -8.06
C THR A 210 9.86 -4.24 -7.59
N GLY A 211 9.27 -5.26 -6.94
CA GLY A 211 9.99 -6.42 -6.45
C GLY A 211 9.24 -7.15 -5.36
N GLN A 212 10.00 -7.79 -4.48
CA GLN A 212 9.53 -8.60 -3.38
C GLN A 212 10.18 -8.15 -2.08
N LEU A 213 9.41 -8.08 -0.99
CA LEU A 213 9.90 -7.82 0.36
C LEU A 213 9.66 -9.07 1.21
N ARG A 214 10.72 -9.62 1.77
CA ARG A 214 10.66 -10.73 2.73
C ARG A 214 11.02 -10.19 4.11
N VAL A 215 10.05 -10.18 5.00
CA VAL A 215 10.19 -9.71 6.39
C VAL A 215 10.48 -10.94 7.26
N SER A 216 11.63 -10.96 7.92
CA SER A 216 12.01 -12.03 8.83
C SER A 216 11.49 -11.80 10.25
N GLU A 217 11.46 -12.86 11.06
CA GLU A 217 11.19 -12.75 12.50
C GLU A 217 12.25 -11.90 13.21
N LYS A 218 11.85 -11.26 14.32
CA LYS A 218 12.77 -10.48 15.16
C LYS A 218 13.88 -11.41 15.67
N VAL A 219 15.14 -11.05 15.41
CA VAL A 219 16.30 -11.89 15.76
C VAL A 219 16.91 -11.36 17.06
N PRO A 220 16.79 -12.09 18.19
CA PRO A 220 17.39 -11.66 19.45
C PRO A 220 18.92 -11.80 19.39
N GLY A 221 19.63 -10.96 20.14
CA GLY A 221 21.09 -11.11 20.36
C GLY A 221 21.99 -10.39 19.37
N LEU A 222 21.47 -9.43 18.60
CA LEU A 222 22.24 -8.60 17.66
C LEU A 222 23.11 -7.53 18.35
N GLY A 223 22.97 -7.31 19.67
CA GLY A 223 23.51 -6.12 20.35
C GLY A 223 22.74 -4.83 20.01
N PHE A 224 21.90 -4.89 18.98
CA PHE A 224 20.83 -3.98 18.63
C PHE A 224 19.51 -4.54 19.19
N SER A 225 18.50 -3.69 19.39
CA SER A 225 17.14 -4.09 19.81
C SER A 225 16.56 -5.24 18.97
N ASP A 226 15.51 -5.91 19.46
CA ASP A 226 14.76 -6.97 18.75
C ASP A 226 14.11 -6.44 17.44
N SER A 227 14.93 -6.13 16.45
CA SER A 227 14.52 -5.46 15.22
C SER A 227 14.35 -6.45 14.09
N SER A 228 13.33 -6.19 13.26
CA SER A 228 13.05 -7.01 12.08
C SER A 228 14.16 -6.84 11.06
N ILE A 229 14.43 -7.90 10.31
CA ILE A 229 15.31 -7.81 9.16
C ILE A 229 14.53 -8.07 7.87
N VAL A 230 14.77 -7.24 6.87
CA VAL A 230 14.04 -7.24 5.60
C VAL A 230 15.00 -7.56 4.46
N GLN A 231 14.55 -8.39 3.55
CA GLN A 231 15.23 -8.67 2.29
C GLN A 231 14.39 -8.11 1.15
N PHE A 232 15.05 -7.43 0.22
CA PHE A 232 14.41 -6.89 -0.98
C PHE A 232 14.96 -7.58 -2.23
N SER A 233 14.07 -8.03 -3.11
CA SER A 233 14.45 -8.61 -4.39
C SER A 233 13.76 -7.82 -5.50
N PRO A 234 14.48 -6.98 -6.27
CA PRO A 234 13.90 -6.14 -7.30
C PRO A 234 13.39 -6.99 -8.46
N ARG A 235 12.41 -6.45 -9.17
CA ARG A 235 12.07 -6.96 -10.51
C ARG A 235 13.13 -6.56 -11.53
N PRO A 236 13.28 -7.32 -12.64
CA PRO A 236 14.17 -6.95 -13.73
C PRO A 236 13.87 -5.54 -14.25
N ALA A 237 14.90 -4.78 -14.63
CA ALA A 237 14.74 -3.41 -15.10
C ALA A 237 13.78 -3.26 -16.30
N LEU A 238 13.73 -4.27 -17.17
CA LEU A 238 12.81 -4.29 -18.31
C LEU A 238 11.34 -4.29 -17.86
N GLU A 239 11.00 -5.02 -16.80
CA GLU A 239 9.65 -5.02 -16.24
C GLU A 239 9.32 -3.69 -15.59
N LEU A 240 10.29 -3.11 -14.86
CA LEU A 240 10.12 -1.82 -14.19
C LEU A 240 9.70 -0.72 -15.17
N THR A 241 10.32 -0.62 -16.36
CA THR A 241 9.98 0.43 -17.34
C THR A 241 8.53 0.40 -17.80
N THR A 242 7.92 -0.77 -17.89
CA THR A 242 6.50 -0.90 -18.27
C THR A 242 5.52 -0.47 -17.18
N TYR A 243 5.95 -0.37 -15.91
CA TYR A 243 5.05 -0.15 -14.77
C TYR A 243 5.05 1.27 -14.21
N PHE A 244 5.97 2.15 -14.61
CA PHE A 244 6.07 3.47 -14.02
C PHE A 244 5.40 4.54 -14.90
N ALA A 245 4.07 4.55 -14.86
CA ALA A 245 3.37 5.81 -15.02
C ALA A 245 3.63 6.67 -13.77
N GLN A 246 3.68 7.99 -13.93
CA GLN A 246 3.80 8.89 -12.79
C GLN A 246 2.52 8.85 -11.97
N ASP A 247 2.65 8.59 -10.66
CA ASP A 247 1.53 8.63 -9.74
C ASP A 247 0.95 10.05 -9.71
N ARG A 248 -0.35 10.18 -10.01
CA ARG A 248 -1.08 11.46 -9.93
C ARG A 248 -1.45 11.82 -8.51
N LEU A 249 -1.52 10.83 -7.62
CA LEU A 249 -1.79 11.04 -6.21
C LEU A 249 -0.49 11.32 -5.46
N PRO A 250 -0.49 12.31 -4.56
CA PRO A 250 0.64 12.55 -3.69
C PRO A 250 0.85 11.38 -2.71
N PRO A 251 2.07 11.25 -2.14
CA PRO A 251 2.43 10.16 -1.21
C PRO A 251 1.45 9.99 -0.06
N HIS A 252 0.97 11.11 0.51
CA HIS A 252 0.04 11.09 1.61
C HIS A 252 -1.30 10.47 1.23
N ASP A 253 -1.82 10.73 0.03
CA ASP A 253 -3.08 10.12 -0.45
C ASP A 253 -2.91 8.62 -0.72
N LEU A 254 -1.74 8.19 -1.21
CA LEU A 254 -1.42 6.77 -1.36
C LEU A 254 -1.40 6.05 0.00
N PHE A 255 -0.80 6.68 1.02
CA PHE A 255 -0.81 6.17 2.38
C PHE A 255 -2.23 6.09 2.93
N MET A 256 -3.01 7.17 2.78
CA MET A 256 -4.40 7.24 3.24
C MET A 256 -5.26 6.16 2.57
N LEU A 257 -5.14 5.95 1.26
CA LEU A 257 -5.81 4.85 0.57
C LEU A 257 -5.39 3.49 1.15
N ALA A 258 -4.10 3.26 1.36
CA ALA A 258 -3.60 1.98 1.86
C ALA A 258 -4.10 1.62 3.26
N ILE A 259 -4.38 2.62 4.12
CA ILE A 259 -5.03 2.40 5.42
C ILE A 259 -6.57 2.33 5.32
N GLY A 260 -7.13 2.54 4.13
CA GLY A 260 -8.56 2.48 3.87
C GLY A 260 -9.27 3.81 4.07
N CYS A 261 -8.65 4.92 3.67
CA CYS A 261 -9.25 6.25 3.69
C CYS A 261 -9.25 6.84 2.27
N LEU A 262 -10.45 7.13 1.75
CA LEU A 262 -10.66 7.65 0.40
C LEU A 262 -10.48 9.18 0.39
N PRO A 263 -9.54 9.74 -0.40
CA PRO A 263 -9.39 11.19 -0.53
C PRO A 263 -10.56 11.80 -1.30
N VAL A 264 -10.98 12.99 -0.89
CA VAL A 264 -11.99 13.81 -1.54
C VAL A 264 -11.38 15.17 -1.91
N SER A 265 -11.88 15.81 -2.97
CA SER A 265 -11.37 17.08 -3.53
C SER A 265 -11.29 18.26 -2.57
N SER A 266 -11.87 18.15 -1.37
CA SER A 266 -11.83 19.16 -0.30
C SER A 266 -10.64 19.01 0.66
N GLY A 267 -9.72 18.08 0.41
CA GLY A 267 -8.63 17.76 1.36
C GLY A 267 -9.11 16.98 2.58
N ARG A 268 -10.32 16.43 2.50
CA ARG A 268 -10.96 15.56 3.50
C ARG A 268 -10.81 14.10 3.08
N TYR A 269 -10.90 13.20 4.05
CA TYR A 269 -10.87 11.77 3.82
C TYR A 269 -12.12 11.10 4.37
N LEU A 270 -12.59 10.09 3.66
CA LEU A 270 -13.69 9.24 4.09
C LEU A 270 -13.14 7.86 4.44
N SER A 271 -13.35 7.41 5.66
CA SER A 271 -12.96 6.06 6.09
C SER A 271 -13.79 5.03 5.33
N LEU A 272 -13.09 4.11 4.69
CA LEU A 272 -13.62 2.91 4.06
C LEU A 272 -13.67 1.73 5.06
N VAL A 273 -13.03 1.88 6.22
CA VAL A 273 -13.02 0.91 7.30
C VAL A 273 -14.07 1.31 8.34
N ASP A 274 -14.83 0.32 8.84
CA ASP A 274 -15.77 0.54 9.93
C ASP A 274 -14.98 0.79 11.23
N LEU A 275 -15.09 2.00 11.80
CA LEU A 275 -14.28 2.45 12.94
C LEU A 275 -14.94 2.26 14.32
N TRP A 276 -16.16 1.72 14.36
CA TRP A 276 -17.01 1.87 15.56
C TRP A 276 -16.52 0.98 16.68
N SER A 277 -16.38 1.61 17.85
CA SER A 277 -15.97 0.93 19.06
C SER A 277 -17.13 0.09 19.62
N SER A 278 -16.94 -1.22 19.69
CA SER A 278 -17.86 -2.13 20.38
C SER A 278 -17.78 -2.06 21.92
N GLU A 279 -17.06 -1.09 22.49
CA GLU A 279 -16.99 -0.91 23.95
C GLU A 279 -18.08 0.02 24.50
N GLU A 280 -18.69 0.89 23.69
CA GLU A 280 -19.68 1.86 24.20
C GLU A 280 -21.16 1.43 24.07
N VAL A 281 -21.48 0.37 23.32
CA VAL A 281 -22.89 -0.09 23.17
C VAL A 281 -23.33 -1.04 24.30
N GLN A 282 -22.46 -1.35 25.27
CA GLN A 282 -22.83 -2.27 26.34
C GLN A 282 -23.66 -1.67 27.48
N HIS A 283 -23.87 -0.36 27.60
CA HIS A 283 -24.57 0.21 28.78
C HIS A 283 -25.65 1.24 28.41
N SER A 284 -26.84 0.77 28.03
CA SER A 284 -28.07 1.57 28.17
C SER A 284 -29.35 0.77 28.38
N GLU A 285 -29.26 -0.52 28.73
CA GLU A 285 -30.42 -1.34 29.09
C GLU A 285 -30.15 -2.15 30.37
N THR A 286 -29.75 -1.52 31.48
CA THR A 286 -30.12 -1.92 32.86
C THR A 286 -29.52 -1.01 33.95
N SER A 287 -30.40 -0.57 34.85
CA SER A 287 -30.25 -0.15 36.25
C SER A 287 -28.88 0.01 36.93
N GLU A 288 -28.85 1.08 37.74
CA GLU A 288 -28.16 1.33 39.02
C GLU A 288 -26.76 1.97 39.06
N LEU A 289 -26.75 3.08 39.80
CA LEU A 289 -25.68 4.01 40.13
C LEU A 289 -24.47 3.32 40.77
N VAL A 290 -23.34 3.28 40.05
CA VAL A 290 -22.00 3.25 40.67
C VAL A 290 -21.09 4.22 39.93
N PRO A 291 -20.58 5.29 40.59
CA PRO A 291 -19.60 6.17 39.97
C PRO A 291 -18.24 5.45 39.94
N LEU A 292 -17.77 5.12 38.74
CA LEU A 292 -16.38 4.71 38.50
C LEU A 292 -15.51 5.94 38.21
N PRO A 293 -14.23 5.91 38.61
CA PRO A 293 -13.36 7.08 38.58
C PRO A 293 -13.00 7.47 37.13
N GLU A 294 -13.05 8.77 36.88
CA GLU A 294 -12.55 9.42 35.67
C GLU A 294 -11.04 9.20 35.53
N GLY A 295 -10.63 8.42 34.54
CA GLY A 295 -9.22 8.29 34.19
C GLY A 295 -8.85 6.93 33.63
N ASP A 296 -9.34 6.62 32.43
CA ASP A 296 -8.65 5.81 31.41
C ASP A 296 -9.67 5.39 30.32
N ARG A 297 -9.97 6.32 29.40
CA ARG A 297 -10.61 5.97 28.11
C ARG A 297 -9.51 5.54 27.15
N VAL A 298 -9.18 4.25 27.16
CA VAL A 298 -8.15 3.64 26.30
C VAL A 298 -8.68 3.47 24.88
N LEU A 299 -8.64 4.54 24.08
CA LEU A 299 -8.77 4.48 22.63
C LEU A 299 -7.42 4.08 22.01
N GLY A 300 -7.23 2.77 21.87
CA GLY A 300 -6.15 2.14 21.10
C GLY A 300 -6.62 0.91 20.31
N SER A 301 -7.94 0.77 20.10
CA SER A 301 -8.55 -0.49 19.66
C SER A 301 -8.93 -0.54 18.18
N ALA A 302 -9.15 0.59 17.49
CA ALA A 302 -9.58 0.57 16.08
C ALA A 302 -8.55 -0.10 15.15
N PHE A 303 -7.25 0.15 15.35
CA PHE A 303 -6.21 -0.45 14.52
C PHE A 303 -5.71 -1.82 15.01
N ARG A 304 -5.72 -2.09 16.34
CA ARG A 304 -5.54 -3.47 16.85
C ARG A 304 -6.63 -4.41 16.32
N ARG A 305 -7.85 -3.91 16.05
CA ARG A 305 -8.93 -4.68 15.41
C ARG A 305 -8.61 -5.04 13.96
N LEU A 306 -8.09 -4.10 13.16
CA LEU A 306 -7.57 -4.39 11.81
C LEU A 306 -6.55 -5.54 11.84
N GLN A 307 -5.66 -5.61 12.84
CA GLN A 307 -4.71 -6.71 12.98
C GLN A 307 -5.35 -8.08 13.31
N SER A 308 -6.53 -8.09 13.96
CA SER A 308 -7.17 -9.29 14.53
C SER A 308 -8.13 -10.00 13.57
N VAL A 309 -8.88 -9.27 12.73
CA VAL A 309 -9.92 -9.85 11.85
C VAL A 309 -9.33 -10.77 10.76
N GLY A 310 -8.17 -10.41 10.19
CA GLY A 310 -7.50 -11.24 9.18
C GLY A 310 -6.94 -12.58 9.68
N THR A 311 -6.84 -12.79 11.00
CA THR A 311 -6.16 -13.97 11.57
C THR A 311 -7.14 -15.09 12.00
N VAL A 312 -8.42 -14.76 12.21
CA VAL A 312 -9.42 -15.72 12.71
C VAL A 312 -10.02 -16.56 11.58
N ILE A 313 -10.19 -16.00 10.37
CA ILE A 313 -10.79 -16.71 9.23
C ILE A 313 -9.83 -17.78 8.67
N ALA A 314 -8.51 -17.61 8.78
CA ALA A 314 -7.53 -18.59 8.30
C ALA A 314 -7.36 -19.83 9.20
N ARG A 315 -7.91 -19.84 10.43
CA ARG A 315 -7.77 -20.96 11.38
C ARG A 315 -9.03 -21.82 11.55
N SER A 316 -10.16 -21.44 10.93
CA SER A 316 -11.43 -22.19 11.03
C SER A 316 -11.54 -23.36 10.02
N GLY A 317 -10.53 -23.58 9.17
CA GLY A 317 -10.60 -24.55 8.06
C GLY A 317 -9.93 -25.91 8.27
N SER A 318 -9.46 -26.26 9.48
CA SER A 318 -8.92 -27.60 9.72
C SER A 318 -9.16 -28.11 11.13
N ARG A 319 -10.18 -28.95 11.30
CA ARG A 319 -10.16 -30.02 12.31
C ARG A 319 -11.27 -31.05 12.11
N SER A 320 -10.88 -32.22 11.59
CA SER A 320 -11.34 -33.54 12.03
C SER A 320 -10.08 -34.40 12.12
N GLY A 321 -9.70 -35.07 13.19
CA GLY A 321 -10.16 -35.12 14.57
C GLY A 321 -9.06 -35.83 15.37
N SER A 322 -9.02 -35.65 16.68
CA SER A 322 -8.60 -36.69 17.61
C SER A 322 -8.95 -36.25 19.04
N THR A 323 -9.57 -37.18 19.73
CA THR A 323 -9.92 -37.14 21.14
C THR A 323 -8.66 -37.38 21.97
N GLY A 324 -8.45 -36.53 22.97
CA GLY A 324 -7.33 -36.67 23.91
C GLY A 324 -7.40 -35.62 25.00
N SER A 325 -7.93 -36.02 26.15
CA SER A 325 -8.04 -35.23 27.37
C SER A 325 -6.67 -34.87 27.97
N SER A 326 -6.47 -33.62 28.37
CA SER A 326 -5.82 -33.28 29.65
C SER A 326 -5.93 -31.77 29.90
N GLY A 327 -6.12 -31.41 31.17
CA GLY A 327 -6.42 -30.05 31.60
C GLY A 327 -5.28 -29.07 31.33
N GLN A 328 -5.64 -27.94 30.71
CA GLN A 328 -4.81 -26.74 30.69
C GLN A 328 -5.62 -25.54 31.15
N ARG A 329 -5.03 -24.80 32.08
CA ARG A 329 -5.51 -23.50 32.57
C ARG A 329 -5.70 -22.53 31.40
N PRO A 330 -6.75 -21.69 31.41
CA PRO A 330 -6.95 -20.70 30.36
C PRO A 330 -5.85 -19.64 30.44
N GLY A 331 -5.02 -19.56 29.40
CA GLY A 331 -4.06 -18.48 29.21
C GLY A 331 -4.75 -17.15 28.83
N PRO A 332 -4.04 -16.02 28.90
CA PRO A 332 -4.61 -14.66 28.79
C PRO A 332 -5.06 -14.25 27.36
N GLY A 333 -5.37 -15.21 26.48
CA GLY A 333 -5.84 -14.97 25.11
C GLY A 333 -7.36 -14.89 24.93
N GLN A 334 -8.16 -15.05 25.98
CA GLN A 334 -9.61 -15.30 25.87
C GLN A 334 -10.50 -14.04 25.89
N ARG A 335 -9.92 -12.83 25.93
CA ARG A 335 -10.69 -11.56 25.90
C ARG A 335 -10.98 -11.01 24.50
N GLN A 336 -10.38 -11.56 23.44
CA GLN A 336 -10.50 -11.02 22.08
C GLN A 336 -11.70 -11.57 21.27
N SER A 337 -12.26 -12.71 21.69
CA SER A 337 -13.43 -13.33 21.03
C SER A 337 -14.78 -12.71 21.40
N SER A 338 -14.83 -11.80 22.37
CA SER A 338 -16.08 -11.13 22.78
C SER A 338 -16.43 -9.93 21.90
N LEU A 339 -15.44 -9.24 21.33
CA LEU A 339 -15.65 -7.99 20.55
C LEU A 339 -16.23 -8.24 19.16
N PHE A 340 -15.74 -9.26 18.45
CA PHE A 340 -16.34 -9.73 17.20
C PHE A 340 -17.76 -10.26 17.45
N ARG A 341 -17.97 -10.89 18.62
CA ARG A 341 -19.30 -11.39 19.02
C ARG A 341 -20.29 -10.25 19.28
N ALA A 342 -19.86 -9.10 19.83
CA ALA A 342 -20.72 -7.94 20.05
C ALA A 342 -21.10 -7.21 18.75
N GLN A 343 -20.16 -7.06 17.81
CA GLN A 343 -20.45 -6.50 16.48
C GLN A 343 -21.35 -7.45 15.68
N MET A 344 -21.08 -8.77 15.75
CA MET A 344 -21.97 -9.80 15.23
C MET A 344 -23.32 -9.79 15.94
N GLN A 345 -23.42 -9.48 17.23
CA GLN A 345 -24.69 -9.40 17.97
C GLN A 345 -25.55 -8.21 17.53
N LEU A 346 -24.94 -7.05 17.24
CA LEU A 346 -25.64 -5.91 16.62
C LEU A 346 -26.13 -6.25 15.20
N LEU A 347 -25.29 -6.90 14.41
CA LEU A 347 -25.63 -7.42 13.07
C LEU A 347 -26.61 -8.62 13.10
N GLU A 348 -26.70 -9.31 14.23
CA GLU A 348 -27.65 -10.41 14.49
C GLU A 348 -29.00 -9.91 14.95
N SER A 349 -29.12 -8.64 15.33
CA SER A 349 -30.40 -8.06 15.68
C SER A 349 -31.22 -7.77 14.42
N ASP A 350 -32.49 -8.16 14.41
CA ASP A 350 -33.48 -7.78 13.37
C ASP A 350 -33.83 -6.28 13.41
N LYS A 351 -32.98 -5.46 14.05
CA LYS A 351 -33.19 -4.03 14.23
C LYS A 351 -32.50 -3.27 13.07
N PRO A 352 -33.15 -2.25 12.48
CA PRO A 352 -32.50 -1.39 11.51
C PRO A 352 -31.35 -0.61 12.15
N VAL A 353 -30.24 -0.48 11.43
CA VAL A 353 -29.06 0.29 11.82
C VAL A 353 -28.92 1.47 10.85
N ALA A 354 -28.93 2.69 11.38
CA ALA A 354 -28.74 3.91 10.61
C ALA A 354 -27.31 4.41 10.76
N LEU A 355 -26.64 4.74 9.67
CA LEU A 355 -25.26 5.22 9.64
C LEU A 355 -25.18 6.61 9.00
N LYS A 356 -24.31 7.47 9.54
CA LYS A 356 -23.94 8.79 8.97
C LYS A 356 -22.44 9.00 9.05
N LEU A 357 -21.86 9.78 8.15
CA LEU A 357 -20.48 10.24 8.24
C LEU A 357 -20.37 11.26 9.37
N GLU A 358 -19.59 10.91 10.39
CA GLU A 358 -19.20 11.80 11.47
C GLU A 358 -17.71 12.06 11.43
N LYS A 359 -17.32 13.24 11.92
CA LYS A 359 -15.91 13.62 12.00
C LYS A 359 -15.22 12.79 13.06
N VAL A 360 -14.08 12.22 12.71
CA VAL A 360 -13.23 11.47 13.64
C VAL A 360 -12.33 12.45 14.38
N ASP A 361 -12.64 12.70 15.65
CA ASP A 361 -11.87 13.66 16.47
C ASP A 361 -10.54 13.10 16.96
N HIS A 362 -10.41 11.77 17.08
CA HIS A 362 -9.25 11.12 17.66
C HIS A 362 -8.68 10.07 16.72
N TRP A 363 -7.40 10.22 16.39
CA TRP A 363 -6.65 9.25 15.60
C TRP A 363 -5.78 8.39 16.50
N ASP A 364 -5.45 7.19 16.01
CA ASP A 364 -4.39 6.41 16.60
C ASP A 364 -3.07 7.21 16.46
N ALA A 365 -2.41 7.46 17.59
CA ALA A 365 -1.18 8.23 17.65
C ALA A 365 -0.07 7.63 16.76
N GLU A 366 -0.10 6.31 16.55
CA GLU A 366 0.86 5.64 15.67
C GLU A 366 0.57 5.91 14.19
N ILE A 367 -0.71 6.04 13.80
CA ILE A 367 -1.08 6.44 12.43
C ILE A 367 -0.68 7.89 12.20
N GLU A 368 -0.92 8.78 13.16
CA GLU A 368 -0.46 10.17 13.10
C GLU A 368 1.07 10.24 12.95
N ARG A 369 1.81 9.42 13.72
CA ARG A 369 3.27 9.32 13.59
C ARG A 369 3.71 8.83 12.21
N MET A 370 3.02 7.86 11.62
CA MET A 370 3.32 7.35 10.27
C MET A 370 2.91 8.32 9.16
N LYS A 371 1.88 9.14 9.41
CA LYS A 371 1.40 10.18 8.48
C LYS A 371 2.35 11.37 8.43
N ALA A 372 2.93 11.74 9.58
CA ALA A 372 3.74 12.95 9.74
C ALA A 372 4.83 13.17 8.66
N PRO A 373 5.57 12.15 8.18
CA PRO A 373 6.56 12.31 7.11
C PRO A 373 5.96 12.68 5.74
N PHE A 374 4.67 12.40 5.52
CA PHE A 374 4.00 12.70 4.26
C PHE A 374 3.27 14.04 4.27
N ARG A 375 2.76 14.44 5.44
CA ARG A 375 2.03 15.70 5.61
C ARG A 375 1.97 16.10 7.09
N SER A 376 2.28 17.36 7.38
CA SER A 376 2.22 17.95 8.72
C SER A 376 0.84 18.53 9.07
N ASP A 377 0.03 18.88 8.07
CA ASP A 377 -1.25 19.54 8.30
C ASP A 377 -2.27 18.60 8.97
N PRO A 378 -3.17 19.14 9.82
CA PRO A 378 -4.30 18.38 10.33
C PRO A 378 -5.16 17.89 9.17
N VAL A 379 -5.56 16.64 9.25
CA VAL A 379 -6.37 15.98 8.23
C VAL A 379 -7.77 15.77 8.80
N GLU A 380 -8.80 16.23 8.09
CA GLU A 380 -10.19 15.93 8.44
C GLU A 380 -10.55 14.54 7.91
N LEU A 381 -10.78 13.60 8.83
CA LEU A 381 -11.28 12.26 8.53
C LEU A 381 -12.73 12.17 8.98
N TYR A 382 -13.56 11.58 8.12
CA TYR A 382 -14.94 11.25 8.42
C TYR A 382 -15.12 9.75 8.31
N ALA A 383 -15.79 9.15 9.28
CA ALA A 383 -16.15 7.74 9.26
C ALA A 383 -17.66 7.64 9.27
N LEU A 384 -18.23 6.61 8.66
CA LEU A 384 -19.60 6.27 9.03
C LEU A 384 -19.61 6.07 10.56
N GLU A 385 -20.66 6.42 11.30
CA GLU A 385 -20.87 6.18 12.74
C GLU A 385 -22.35 5.83 13.04
N VAL A 386 -22.61 5.01 14.09
CA VAL A 386 -23.99 4.54 14.39
C VAL A 386 -24.77 5.75 14.81
N GLN A 387 -25.90 5.98 14.18
CA GLN A 387 -26.85 6.95 14.69
C GLN A 387 -27.75 6.29 15.71
N ALA A 388 -27.87 6.88 16.91
CA ALA A 388 -28.93 6.50 17.85
C ALA A 388 -30.28 6.89 17.22
N PRO A 389 -31.09 5.91 16.76
CA PRO A 389 -32.28 6.25 16.00
C PRO A 389 -33.36 6.77 16.95
N ASP A 390 -33.89 7.96 16.66
CA ASP A 390 -35.16 8.42 17.21
C ASP A 390 -36.23 7.34 16.96
N PRO A 391 -37.13 7.04 17.92
CA PRO A 391 -38.30 6.17 17.71
C PRO A 391 -39.00 6.34 16.34
N MET A 392 -39.13 7.58 15.84
CA MET A 392 -39.74 7.86 14.54
C MET A 392 -38.84 7.39 13.37
N LEU A 393 -37.55 7.70 13.42
CA LEU A 393 -36.58 7.23 12.42
C LEU A 393 -36.53 5.70 12.42
N TYR A 394 -36.49 5.08 13.59
CA TYR A 394 -36.50 3.63 13.75
C TYR A 394 -37.74 2.99 13.09
N ALA A 395 -38.94 3.52 13.36
CA ALA A 395 -40.17 3.04 12.74
C ALA A 395 -40.15 3.19 11.21
N ASN A 396 -39.63 4.32 10.71
CA ASN A 396 -39.48 4.59 9.28
C ASN A 396 -38.49 3.65 8.57
N LEU A 397 -37.37 3.31 9.22
CA LEU A 397 -36.40 2.35 8.67
C LEU A 397 -36.98 0.94 8.69
N ARG A 398 -37.62 0.55 9.80
CA ARG A 398 -38.22 -0.77 9.97
C ARG A 398 -39.31 -1.06 8.94
N SER A 399 -40.16 -0.08 8.62
CA SER A 399 -41.20 -0.26 7.58
C SER A 399 -40.60 -0.48 6.19
N ARG A 400 -39.37 0.00 5.95
CA ARG A 400 -38.65 -0.11 4.66
C ARG A 400 -37.73 -1.33 4.57
N MET A 401 -37.41 -1.98 5.68
CA MET A 401 -36.63 -3.22 5.68
C MET A 401 -37.28 -4.31 4.83
N ALA A 402 -38.61 -4.45 4.93
CA ALA A 402 -39.38 -5.46 4.20
C ALA A 402 -39.71 -5.05 2.75
N ALA A 403 -39.48 -3.80 2.36
CA ALA A 403 -39.80 -3.32 1.02
C ALA A 403 -38.82 -3.90 -0.02
N THR A 404 -39.29 -4.28 -1.20
CA THR A 404 -38.39 -4.74 -2.27
C THR A 404 -37.43 -3.63 -2.68
N PHE A 405 -37.93 -2.39 -2.74
CA PHE A 405 -37.13 -1.21 -3.03
C PHE A 405 -37.41 -0.09 -2.04
N VAL A 406 -36.41 0.74 -1.83
CA VAL A 406 -36.53 1.94 -1.00
C VAL A 406 -36.79 3.11 -1.93
N GLU A 407 -37.87 3.85 -1.65
CA GLU A 407 -38.28 5.01 -2.44
C GLU A 407 -37.10 5.99 -2.63
N PRO A 408 -36.84 6.48 -3.86
CA PRO A 408 -35.69 7.35 -4.13
C PRO A 408 -35.66 8.64 -3.30
N SER A 409 -36.84 9.16 -2.95
CA SER A 409 -36.99 10.37 -2.13
C SER A 409 -36.54 10.18 -0.69
N PHE A 410 -36.47 8.93 -0.21
CA PHE A 410 -36.12 8.63 1.18
C PHE A 410 -34.67 9.02 1.50
N GLU A 411 -34.47 9.55 2.71
CA GLU A 411 -33.18 10.12 3.14
C GLU A 411 -32.09 9.09 3.38
N TYR A 412 -32.41 7.80 3.44
CA TYR A 412 -31.43 6.74 3.67
C TYR A 412 -31.43 5.73 2.54
N ILE A 413 -30.24 5.26 2.21
CA ILE A 413 -30.00 4.20 1.23
C ILE A 413 -29.81 2.89 1.99
N ARG A 414 -30.59 1.88 1.62
CA ARG A 414 -30.38 0.52 2.14
C ARG A 414 -29.18 -0.11 1.46
N LEU A 415 -28.28 -0.67 2.25
CA LEU A 415 -27.19 -1.48 1.70
C LEU A 415 -27.74 -2.83 1.26
N SER A 416 -27.54 -3.13 -0.02
CA SER A 416 -28.02 -4.37 -0.59
C SER A 416 -27.13 -5.55 -0.18
N LYS A 417 -27.71 -6.75 -0.26
CA LYS A 417 -27.02 -8.00 0.05
C LYS A 417 -25.87 -8.27 -0.94
N PRO A 418 -24.74 -8.82 -0.46
CA PRO A 418 -23.79 -9.49 -1.33
C PRO A 418 -24.50 -10.61 -2.08
N ILE A 419 -24.14 -10.83 -3.33
CA ILE A 419 -24.75 -11.88 -4.18
C ILE A 419 -24.59 -13.27 -3.55
N ASP A 420 -23.47 -13.49 -2.85
CA ASP A 420 -23.10 -14.79 -2.30
C ASP A 420 -23.55 -15.02 -0.85
N ASP A 421 -24.12 -13.99 -0.20
CA ASP A 421 -24.54 -14.10 1.19
C ASP A 421 -26.05 -14.34 1.29
N THR A 422 -26.42 -15.55 1.70
CA THR A 422 -27.81 -15.93 1.97
C THR A 422 -28.32 -15.34 3.29
N SER A 423 -27.48 -14.65 4.07
CA SER A 423 -27.91 -14.04 5.32
C SER A 423 -28.89 -12.87 5.08
N ASP A 424 -30.09 -12.97 5.67
CA ASP A 424 -31.09 -11.89 5.64
C ASP A 424 -30.64 -10.63 6.41
N LYS A 425 -29.60 -10.77 7.25
CA LYS A 425 -29.12 -9.77 8.20
C LYS A 425 -28.70 -8.44 7.57
N LEU A 426 -28.27 -8.46 6.31
CA LEU A 426 -27.69 -7.28 5.66
C LEU A 426 -28.73 -6.29 5.11
N ASN A 427 -30.01 -6.68 5.07
CA ASN A 427 -31.10 -5.77 4.72
C ASN A 427 -31.40 -4.71 5.79
N ASN A 428 -30.72 -4.78 6.94
CA ASN A 428 -31.02 -3.97 8.11
C ASN A 428 -30.17 -2.70 8.15
N ILE A 429 -29.18 -2.52 7.26
CA ILE A 429 -28.25 -1.39 7.31
C ILE A 429 -28.66 -0.31 6.32
N PHE A 430 -28.75 0.91 6.84
CA PHE A 430 -29.15 2.11 6.10
C PHE A 430 -28.11 3.21 6.26
N VAL A 431 -27.58 3.73 5.16
CA VAL A 431 -26.62 4.83 5.13
C VAL A 431 -27.35 6.10 4.73
N TRP A 432 -27.12 7.20 5.45
CA TRP A 432 -27.72 8.49 5.08
C TRP A 432 -27.29 8.88 3.66
N ARG A 433 -28.27 9.27 2.83
CA ARG A 433 -28.10 9.39 1.39
C ARG A 433 -27.01 10.38 0.99
N PRO A 434 -26.94 11.61 1.54
CA PRO A 434 -25.86 12.53 1.23
C PRO A 434 -24.46 11.95 1.43
N ASP A 435 -24.28 11.15 2.47
CA ASP A 435 -22.99 10.58 2.83
C ASP A 435 -22.61 9.38 1.98
N ALA A 436 -23.59 8.54 1.63
CA ALA A 436 -23.41 7.50 0.62
C ALA A 436 -23.03 8.11 -0.74
N GLN A 437 -23.66 9.23 -1.11
CA GLN A 437 -23.35 9.96 -2.33
C GLN A 437 -21.96 10.60 -2.30
N LYS A 438 -21.51 11.14 -1.16
CA LYS A 438 -20.12 11.60 -0.97
C LYS A 438 -19.10 10.49 -1.16
N LEU A 439 -19.34 9.31 -0.59
CA LEU A 439 -18.48 8.14 -0.77
C LEU A 439 -18.38 7.75 -2.25
N ALA A 440 -19.52 7.63 -2.93
CA ALA A 440 -19.57 7.32 -4.35
C ALA A 440 -18.85 8.39 -5.19
N HIS A 441 -19.05 9.66 -4.90
CA HIS A 441 -18.39 10.77 -5.58
C HIS A 441 -16.87 10.77 -5.37
N GLY A 442 -16.39 10.49 -4.16
CA GLY A 442 -14.96 10.32 -3.88
C GLY A 442 -14.33 9.22 -4.75
N LEU A 443 -15.03 8.10 -4.94
CA LEU A 443 -14.57 7.01 -5.82
C LEU A 443 -14.57 7.41 -7.29
N LEU A 444 -15.60 8.14 -7.73
CA LEU A 444 -15.78 8.60 -9.12
C LEU A 444 -14.82 9.74 -9.50
N THR A 445 -14.32 10.47 -8.52
CA THR A 445 -13.34 11.55 -8.72
C THR A 445 -11.89 11.11 -8.48
N LEU A 446 -11.68 9.96 -7.83
CA LEU A 446 -10.35 9.39 -7.64
C LEU A 446 -9.60 9.24 -8.98
N PRO A 447 -8.41 9.84 -9.16
CA PRO A 447 -7.63 9.68 -10.37
C PRO A 447 -6.98 8.29 -10.38
N TRP A 448 -7.52 7.33 -11.13
CA TRP A 448 -6.99 5.96 -11.15
C TRP A 448 -5.62 5.86 -11.79
N HIS A 449 -4.72 5.10 -11.16
CA HIS A 449 -3.44 4.72 -11.73
C HIS A 449 -3.58 3.46 -12.60
N PRO A 450 -2.84 3.32 -13.70
CA PRO A 450 -2.91 2.12 -14.54
C PRO A 450 -2.40 0.85 -13.86
N GLN A 451 -1.68 0.95 -12.75
CA GLN A 451 -1.31 -0.19 -11.91
C GLN A 451 -2.22 -0.35 -10.69
N GLY A 452 -3.27 0.47 -10.56
CA GLY A 452 -4.19 0.47 -9.44
C GLY A 452 -3.58 1.06 -8.16
N TYR A 453 -4.31 0.94 -7.06
CA TYR A 453 -3.91 1.43 -5.73
C TYR A 453 -4.01 0.33 -4.68
N LEU A 454 -3.19 0.45 -3.64
CA LEU A 454 -3.42 -0.25 -2.39
C LEU A 454 -4.57 0.46 -1.69
N ILE A 455 -5.66 -0.27 -1.45
CA ILE A 455 -6.83 0.26 -0.77
C ILE A 455 -7.09 -0.66 0.42
N GLY A 456 -6.94 -0.11 1.62
CA GLY A 456 -7.20 -0.81 2.87
C GLY A 456 -8.71 -1.03 3.11
N GLY A 457 -9.00 -1.93 4.03
CA GLY A 457 -10.36 -2.27 4.45
C GLY A 457 -10.87 -3.57 3.84
N ASP A 458 -11.63 -4.29 4.64
CA ASP A 458 -12.26 -5.56 4.26
C ASP A 458 -13.44 -5.30 3.31
N SER A 459 -13.72 -6.21 2.39
CA SER A 459 -14.96 -6.19 1.59
C SER A 459 -16.21 -6.40 2.45
N THR A 460 -16.07 -6.75 3.73
CA THR A 460 -17.20 -6.71 4.68
C THR A 460 -17.52 -5.31 5.18
N ALA A 461 -16.57 -4.36 5.08
CA ALA A 461 -16.75 -3.01 5.59
C ALA A 461 -17.87 -2.29 4.84
N THR A 462 -18.70 -1.58 5.58
CA THR A 462 -19.96 -1.01 5.10
C THR A 462 -19.75 -0.07 3.91
N ALA A 463 -18.80 0.88 4.04
CA ALA A 463 -18.47 1.83 2.99
C ALA A 463 -17.95 1.12 1.73
N ILE A 464 -17.12 0.09 1.88
CA ILE A 464 -16.59 -0.68 0.75
C ILE A 464 -17.71 -1.43 0.04
N ARG A 465 -18.64 -2.03 0.78
CA ARG A 465 -19.77 -2.75 0.20
C ARG A 465 -20.70 -1.84 -0.59
N LEU A 466 -20.98 -0.64 -0.07
CA LEU A 466 -21.71 0.38 -0.80
C LEU A 466 -21.02 0.66 -2.15
N LEU A 467 -19.71 0.85 -2.15
CA LEU A 467 -18.92 1.17 -3.34
C LEU A 467 -18.76 -0.01 -4.29
N GLU A 468 -18.72 -1.25 -3.80
CA GLU A 468 -18.64 -2.45 -4.63
C GLU A 468 -19.98 -2.84 -5.25
N TYR A 469 -21.10 -2.33 -4.72
CA TYR A 469 -22.44 -2.82 -5.05
C TYR A 469 -22.73 -2.84 -6.55
N SER A 470 -22.41 -1.74 -7.25
CA SER A 470 -22.69 -1.62 -8.68
C SER A 470 -21.72 -2.42 -9.57
N ALA A 471 -20.64 -3.00 -9.01
CA ALA A 471 -19.69 -3.82 -9.75
C ALA A 471 -20.34 -5.04 -10.42
N ARG A 472 -21.41 -5.58 -9.82
CA ARG A 472 -22.13 -6.74 -10.36
C ARG A 472 -22.76 -6.48 -11.73
N ASP A 473 -23.08 -5.23 -12.03
CA ASP A 473 -23.70 -4.82 -13.27
C ASP A 473 -22.66 -4.50 -14.36
N PHE A 474 -21.38 -4.44 -14.01
CA PHE A 474 -20.31 -3.98 -14.90
C PHE A 474 -20.19 -4.82 -16.17
N LEU A 475 -20.00 -6.13 -16.06
CA LEU A 475 -19.85 -7.01 -17.23
C LEU A 475 -21.09 -7.00 -18.14
N TYR A 476 -22.27 -6.93 -17.52
CA TYR A 476 -23.53 -6.88 -18.25
C TYR A 476 -23.60 -5.59 -19.08
N LEU A 477 -23.37 -4.44 -18.45
CA LEU A 477 -23.39 -3.14 -19.13
C LEU A 477 -22.26 -3.03 -20.16
N LEU A 478 -21.07 -3.54 -19.87
CA LEU A 478 -19.93 -3.58 -20.79
C LEU A 478 -20.29 -4.34 -22.07
N THR A 479 -20.87 -5.55 -21.90
CA THR A 479 -21.30 -6.38 -23.02
C THR A 479 -22.39 -5.70 -23.84
N ARG A 480 -23.41 -5.12 -23.19
CA ARG A 480 -24.50 -4.43 -23.88
C ARG A 480 -24.06 -3.17 -24.60
N ALA A 481 -23.23 -2.34 -23.98
CA ALA A 481 -22.68 -1.16 -24.62
C ALA A 481 -21.82 -1.55 -25.84
N ARG A 482 -20.99 -2.60 -25.72
CA ARG A 482 -20.15 -3.12 -26.80
C ARG A 482 -20.97 -3.66 -27.98
N GLU A 483 -22.01 -4.44 -27.71
CA GLU A 483 -22.89 -5.02 -28.76
C GLU A 483 -23.64 -3.94 -29.55
N ASN A 484 -23.98 -2.83 -28.90
CA ASN A 484 -24.83 -1.79 -29.46
C ASN A 484 -24.08 -0.46 -29.76
N LEU A 485 -22.76 -0.52 -29.98
CA LEU A 485 -21.94 0.67 -30.28
C LEU A 485 -22.43 1.46 -31.50
N ASN A 486 -23.02 0.78 -32.49
CA ASN A 486 -23.54 1.43 -33.70
C ASN A 486 -24.79 2.27 -33.43
N SER A 487 -25.56 1.91 -32.39
CA SER A 487 -26.76 2.62 -31.98
C SER A 487 -26.43 3.83 -31.09
N LEU A 488 -25.26 3.82 -30.42
CA LEU A 488 -24.79 4.93 -29.60
C LEU A 488 -24.47 6.17 -30.43
N VAL A 489 -24.91 7.33 -29.93
CA VAL A 489 -24.60 8.64 -30.52
C VAL A 489 -23.17 9.05 -30.15
N LEU A 490 -22.21 8.43 -30.84
CA LEU A 490 -20.77 8.65 -30.67
C LEU A 490 -20.15 9.20 -31.94
N ASP A 491 -19.07 9.98 -31.79
CA ASP A 491 -18.17 10.34 -32.88
C ASP A 491 -17.69 9.07 -33.60
N PRO A 492 -17.82 8.97 -34.94
CA PRO A 492 -17.30 7.85 -35.73
C PRO A 492 -15.87 7.43 -35.39
N GLY A 493 -14.98 8.37 -35.05
CA GLY A 493 -13.58 8.08 -34.70
C GLY A 493 -13.39 7.39 -33.35
N LEU A 494 -14.31 7.61 -32.40
CA LEU A 494 -14.25 7.05 -31.05
C LEU A 494 -14.82 5.63 -30.97
N ARG A 495 -15.75 5.26 -31.84
CA ARG A 495 -16.39 3.93 -31.86
C ARG A 495 -15.40 2.76 -31.93
N PRO A 496 -14.43 2.71 -32.87
CA PRO A 496 -13.49 1.59 -32.92
C PRO A 496 -12.60 1.56 -31.67
N GLN A 497 -12.15 2.71 -31.18
CA GLN A 497 -11.34 2.79 -29.96
C GLN A 497 -12.10 2.27 -28.74
N LEU A 498 -13.36 2.67 -28.59
CA LEU A 498 -14.22 2.21 -27.49
C LEU A 498 -14.46 0.70 -27.58
N LYS A 499 -14.68 0.16 -28.78
CA LYS A 499 -14.81 -1.28 -28.99
C LYS A 499 -13.57 -2.04 -28.53
N ASP A 500 -12.40 -1.62 -29.02
CA ASP A 500 -11.13 -2.26 -28.70
C ASP A 500 -10.84 -2.22 -27.20
N ARG A 501 -11.09 -1.09 -26.53
CA ARG A 501 -10.91 -0.98 -25.08
C ARG A 501 -11.91 -1.80 -24.28
N CYS A 502 -13.17 -1.88 -24.72
CA CYS A 502 -14.14 -2.77 -24.10
C CYS A 502 -13.71 -4.24 -24.22
N ASP A 503 -13.14 -4.66 -25.35
CA ASP A 503 -12.62 -6.01 -25.54
C ASP A 503 -11.41 -6.32 -24.66
N ASP A 504 -10.48 -5.37 -24.51
CA ASP A 504 -9.32 -5.50 -23.62
C ASP A 504 -9.76 -5.65 -22.14
N VAL A 505 -10.76 -4.87 -21.73
CA VAL A 505 -11.31 -4.93 -20.38
C VAL A 505 -12.11 -6.22 -20.16
N ASP A 506 -12.96 -6.65 -21.08
CA ASP A 506 -13.68 -7.94 -21.00
C ASP A 506 -12.71 -9.12 -20.84
N LYS A 507 -11.61 -9.15 -21.64
CA LYS A 507 -10.54 -10.15 -21.49
C LYS A 507 -9.90 -10.10 -20.11
N SER A 508 -9.65 -8.91 -19.58
CA SER A 508 -9.03 -8.72 -18.25
C SER A 508 -9.96 -9.20 -17.13
N VAL A 509 -11.24 -8.84 -17.19
CA VAL A 509 -12.24 -9.32 -16.22
C VAL A 509 -12.39 -10.83 -16.27
N ARG A 510 -12.43 -11.44 -17.47
CA ARG A 510 -12.52 -12.91 -17.59
C ARG A 510 -11.29 -13.61 -17.03
N ARG A 511 -10.08 -13.06 -17.24
CA ARG A 511 -8.85 -13.56 -16.62
C ARG A 511 -8.92 -13.48 -15.09
N GLU A 512 -9.35 -12.34 -14.56
CA GLU A 512 -9.57 -12.16 -13.11
C GLU A 512 -10.58 -13.18 -12.56
N GLN A 513 -11.70 -13.36 -13.24
CA GLN A 513 -12.73 -14.34 -12.87
C GLN A 513 -12.24 -15.79 -12.93
N SER A 514 -11.27 -16.10 -13.80
CA SER A 514 -10.59 -17.40 -13.82
C SER A 514 -9.58 -17.61 -12.68
N GLY A 515 -9.43 -16.62 -11.79
CA GLY A 515 -8.50 -16.66 -10.65
C GLY A 515 -7.11 -16.10 -10.95
N VAL A 516 -6.87 -15.61 -12.17
CA VAL A 516 -5.59 -14.98 -12.54
C VAL A 516 -5.54 -13.58 -11.92
N ILE A 517 -4.51 -13.34 -11.11
CA ILE A 517 -4.29 -12.04 -10.50
C ILE A 517 -3.95 -11.01 -11.59
N LEU A 518 -4.72 -9.91 -11.64
CA LEU A 518 -4.39 -8.78 -12.50
C LEU A 518 -3.12 -8.11 -12.00
N SER A 519 -2.08 -8.15 -12.82
CA SER A 519 -0.81 -7.43 -12.60
C SER A 519 -0.88 -5.98 -13.07
N THR A 520 -1.85 -5.63 -13.90
CA THR A 520 -2.06 -4.29 -14.45
C THR A 520 -3.54 -3.99 -14.63
N PHE A 521 -3.90 -2.73 -14.42
CA PHE A 521 -5.22 -2.15 -14.66
C PHE A 521 -5.21 -1.21 -15.87
N GLN A 522 -4.18 -1.25 -16.71
CA GLN A 522 -4.03 -0.40 -17.90
C GLN A 522 -5.26 -0.44 -18.84
N PRO A 523 -5.90 -1.60 -19.11
CA PRO A 523 -7.12 -1.63 -19.91
C PRO A 523 -8.27 -0.80 -19.31
N PHE A 524 -8.44 -0.90 -17.97
CA PHE A 524 -9.47 -0.15 -17.25
C PHE A 524 -9.18 1.35 -17.25
N HIS A 525 -7.92 1.74 -17.02
CA HIS A 525 -7.51 3.14 -17.08
C HIS A 525 -7.71 3.76 -18.47
N ALA A 526 -7.36 3.02 -19.54
CA ALA A 526 -7.58 3.48 -20.91
C ALA A 526 -9.09 3.63 -21.22
N LEU A 527 -9.91 2.69 -20.78
CA LEU A 527 -11.36 2.77 -20.93
C LEU A 527 -11.96 3.92 -20.11
N ASP A 528 -11.52 4.15 -18.86
CA ASP A 528 -12.00 5.25 -18.01
C ASP A 528 -11.77 6.61 -18.68
N GLY A 529 -10.60 6.81 -19.29
CA GLY A 529 -10.28 8.02 -20.04
C GLY A 529 -11.18 8.23 -21.25
N LEU A 530 -11.43 7.18 -22.04
CA LEU A 530 -12.33 7.27 -23.20
C LEU A 530 -13.79 7.50 -22.78
N LEU A 531 -14.26 6.83 -21.73
CA LEU A 531 -15.61 7.02 -21.20
C LEU A 531 -15.79 8.45 -20.67
N ALA A 532 -14.80 8.99 -19.95
CA ALA A 532 -14.82 10.37 -19.49
C ALA A 532 -14.90 11.38 -20.65
N GLN A 533 -14.17 11.15 -21.75
CA GLN A 533 -14.18 12.00 -22.94
C GLN A 533 -15.48 11.88 -23.76
N SER A 534 -16.09 10.70 -23.79
CA SER A 534 -17.27 10.40 -24.62
C SER A 534 -18.60 10.65 -23.91
N SER A 535 -18.56 11.03 -22.62
CA SER A 535 -19.76 11.30 -21.81
C SER A 535 -20.33 12.70 -22.09
N HIS A 536 -21.33 13.14 -21.32
CA HIS A 536 -21.94 14.46 -21.48
C HIS A 536 -20.91 15.59 -21.28
N ALA A 537 -21.04 16.70 -22.00
CA ALA A 537 -20.10 17.83 -21.93
C ALA A 537 -20.05 18.49 -20.54
N ASP A 538 -21.20 18.61 -19.86
CA ASP A 538 -21.25 18.99 -18.44
C ASP A 538 -20.91 17.77 -17.57
N ASN A 539 -19.74 17.81 -16.91
CA ASN A 539 -19.27 16.75 -16.03
C ASN A 539 -20.18 16.54 -14.80
N THR A 540 -20.90 17.57 -14.35
CA THR A 540 -21.84 17.47 -13.21
C THR A 540 -22.96 16.48 -13.52
N VAL A 541 -23.47 16.50 -14.76
CA VAL A 541 -24.49 15.57 -15.24
C VAL A 541 -23.97 14.12 -15.17
N ASN A 542 -22.74 13.90 -15.63
CA ASN A 542 -22.12 12.57 -15.58
C ASN A 542 -21.93 12.09 -14.14
N GLU A 543 -21.50 12.98 -13.25
CA GLU A 543 -21.30 12.69 -11.82
C GLU A 543 -22.63 12.36 -11.12
N MET A 544 -23.71 13.12 -11.36
CA MET A 544 -25.05 12.82 -10.82
C MET A 544 -25.53 11.42 -11.22
N ILE A 545 -25.46 11.09 -12.52
CA ILE A 545 -25.87 9.78 -13.04
C ILE A 545 -25.00 8.66 -12.45
N SER A 546 -23.69 8.88 -12.39
CA SER A 546 -22.73 7.90 -11.88
C SER A 546 -22.91 7.64 -10.37
N VAL A 547 -23.17 8.70 -9.59
CA VAL A 547 -23.45 8.60 -8.15
C VAL A 547 -24.72 7.79 -7.95
N LEU A 548 -25.82 8.10 -8.66
CA LEU A 548 -27.06 7.34 -8.58
C LEU A 548 -26.88 5.86 -8.95
N MET A 549 -26.04 5.55 -9.94
CA MET A 549 -25.73 4.17 -10.32
C MET A 549 -25.10 3.36 -9.18
N ILE A 550 -24.29 4.01 -8.32
CA ILE A 550 -23.67 3.36 -7.16
C ILE A 550 -24.63 3.32 -5.97
N THR A 551 -25.38 4.40 -5.74
CA THR A 551 -26.08 4.63 -4.47
C THR A 551 -27.58 4.34 -4.51
N ASN A 552 -28.18 4.12 -5.68
CA ASN A 552 -29.63 3.90 -5.80
C ASN A 552 -29.94 2.61 -6.58
N GLU A 553 -30.52 1.62 -5.89
CA GLU A 553 -30.82 0.32 -6.49
C GLU A 553 -31.93 0.38 -7.56
N GLU A 554 -32.94 1.22 -7.38
CA GLU A 554 -34.00 1.39 -8.38
C GLU A 554 -33.46 2.00 -9.66
N PHE A 555 -32.61 3.04 -9.55
CA PHE A 555 -31.95 3.65 -10.70
C PHE A 555 -31.03 2.65 -11.42
N ALA A 556 -30.23 1.88 -10.67
CA ALA A 556 -29.40 0.82 -11.25
C ALA A 556 -30.25 -0.26 -11.96
N SER A 557 -31.39 -0.64 -11.38
CA SER A 557 -32.34 -1.57 -11.98
C SER A 557 -32.95 -1.01 -13.27
N PHE A 558 -33.35 0.27 -13.27
CA PHE A 558 -33.81 0.98 -14.45
C PHE A 558 -32.75 0.95 -15.56
N VAL A 559 -31.51 1.34 -15.26
CA VAL A 559 -30.40 1.31 -16.24
C VAL A 559 -30.19 -0.10 -16.80
N ARG A 560 -30.28 -1.14 -15.96
CA ARG A 560 -30.18 -2.54 -16.40
C ARG A 560 -31.32 -2.91 -17.35
N GLN A 561 -32.55 -2.50 -17.05
CA GLN A 561 -33.71 -2.73 -17.92
C GLN A 561 -33.60 -1.97 -19.25
N SER A 562 -33.13 -0.72 -19.21
CA SER A 562 -32.86 0.07 -20.41
C SER A 562 -31.79 -0.58 -21.28
N ALA A 563 -30.71 -1.07 -20.68
CA ALA A 563 -29.66 -1.79 -21.39
C ALA A 563 -30.14 -3.14 -21.97
N ARG A 564 -31.13 -3.79 -21.36
CA ARG A 564 -31.79 -4.99 -21.91
C ARG A 564 -32.58 -4.68 -23.18
N HIS A 565 -33.20 -3.50 -23.24
CA HIS A 565 -34.01 -3.04 -24.37
C HIS A 565 -33.34 -1.88 -25.09
N PHE A 566 -32.04 -2.03 -25.37
CA PHE A 566 -31.16 -0.97 -25.82
C PHE A 566 -31.71 -0.20 -27.04
N ASP A 567 -32.09 -0.91 -28.10
CA ASP A 567 -32.59 -0.31 -29.34
C ASP A 567 -33.86 0.51 -29.17
N LYS A 568 -34.73 0.13 -28.22
CA LYS A 568 -35.95 0.88 -27.91
C LYS A 568 -35.68 2.05 -26.98
N SER A 569 -34.76 1.86 -26.04
CA SER A 569 -34.48 2.82 -24.97
C SER A 569 -33.60 3.97 -25.44
N ILE A 570 -32.78 3.77 -26.48
CA ILE A 570 -31.81 4.76 -26.94
C ILE A 570 -32.43 6.04 -27.50
N ALA A 571 -33.66 5.95 -28.01
CA ALA A 571 -34.43 7.11 -28.46
C ALA A 571 -35.02 7.93 -27.30
N GLY A 572 -34.99 7.38 -26.08
CA GLY A 572 -35.43 8.08 -24.88
C GLY A 572 -34.43 9.12 -24.40
N SER A 573 -34.88 9.93 -23.45
CA SER A 573 -34.05 10.87 -22.69
C SER A 573 -34.46 10.88 -21.23
N ILE A 574 -33.55 11.36 -20.39
CA ILE A 574 -33.79 11.71 -18.99
C ILE A 574 -33.60 13.23 -18.84
N ASP A 575 -34.24 13.84 -17.86
CA ASP A 575 -34.08 15.27 -17.60
C ASP A 575 -33.30 15.45 -16.29
N VAL A 576 -32.23 16.25 -16.30
CA VAL A 576 -31.38 16.49 -15.14
C VAL A 576 -31.56 17.94 -14.69
N ALA A 577 -32.28 18.13 -13.59
CA ALA A 577 -32.57 19.44 -13.01
C ALA A 577 -31.45 19.84 -12.05
N LEU A 578 -30.55 20.72 -12.50
CA LEU A 578 -29.36 21.13 -11.74
C LEU A 578 -29.71 22.05 -10.56
N GLU A 579 -30.86 22.72 -10.60
CA GLU A 579 -31.29 23.62 -9.53
C GLU A 579 -31.63 22.85 -8.25
N THR A 580 -32.38 21.78 -8.44
CA THR A 580 -32.96 20.96 -7.38
C THR A 580 -32.14 19.70 -7.09
N GLY A 581 -31.28 19.29 -8.04
CA GLY A 581 -30.47 18.09 -7.93
C GLY A 581 -31.23 16.80 -8.26
N PHE A 582 -32.32 16.87 -9.03
CA PHE A 582 -33.07 15.67 -9.43
C PHE A 582 -32.66 15.18 -10.81
N VAL A 583 -32.53 13.86 -10.94
CA VAL A 583 -32.54 13.16 -12.23
C VAL A 583 -33.94 12.59 -12.42
N GLN A 584 -34.65 13.08 -13.44
CA GLN A 584 -36.03 12.73 -13.73
C GLN A 584 -36.09 11.71 -14.86
N VAL A 585 -36.70 10.56 -14.57
CA VAL A 585 -36.85 9.46 -15.53
C VAL A 585 -38.32 9.34 -15.92
N LYS A 586 -38.60 9.48 -17.23
CA LYS A 586 -39.95 9.28 -17.79
C LYS A 586 -40.25 7.78 -17.88
N LEU A 587 -41.30 7.35 -17.18
CA LEU A 587 -41.75 5.97 -17.17
C LEU A 587 -42.65 5.67 -18.39
N PRO A 588 -42.73 4.41 -18.85
CA PRO A 588 -43.54 4.03 -20.01
C PRO A 588 -45.03 4.38 -19.92
N PHE A 589 -45.58 4.52 -18.70
CA PHE A 589 -47.00 4.82 -18.45
C PHE A 589 -47.26 6.31 -18.21
N GLY A 590 -46.35 7.20 -18.62
CA GLY A 590 -46.51 8.65 -18.53
C GLY A 590 -46.20 9.25 -17.14
N GLY A 591 -45.80 8.44 -16.16
CA GLY A 591 -45.28 8.92 -14.89
C GLY A 591 -43.85 9.44 -15.01
N VAL A 592 -43.44 10.29 -14.07
CA VAL A 592 -42.05 10.73 -13.91
C VAL A 592 -41.58 10.25 -12.55
N GLN A 593 -40.40 9.63 -12.50
CA GLN A 593 -39.75 9.23 -11.27
C GLN A 593 -38.54 10.13 -11.02
N ASP A 594 -38.48 10.74 -9.85
CA ASP A 594 -37.43 11.68 -9.46
C ASP A 594 -36.39 10.97 -8.58
N PHE A 595 -35.12 11.07 -8.97
CA PHE A 595 -33.97 10.54 -8.23
C PHE A 595 -33.13 11.69 -7.66
N PRO A 596 -33.14 11.94 -6.34
CA PRO A 596 -32.42 13.05 -5.73
C PRO A 596 -30.92 12.79 -5.65
N VAL A 597 -30.14 13.84 -5.95
CA VAL A 597 -28.70 13.94 -5.73
C VAL A 597 -28.42 15.19 -4.91
N ASP A 598 -27.82 15.02 -3.75
CA ASP A 598 -27.55 16.06 -2.77
C ASP A 598 -26.32 16.90 -3.20
N LEU A 599 -26.46 17.71 -4.26
CA LEU A 599 -25.35 18.44 -4.92
C LEU A 599 -24.53 19.33 -3.98
N ARG A 600 -25.16 19.92 -2.96
CA ARG A 600 -24.48 20.76 -1.96
C ARG A 600 -23.48 19.98 -1.11
N GLU A 601 -23.75 18.70 -0.95
CA GLU A 601 -22.96 17.80 -0.14
C GLU A 601 -21.80 17.20 -0.96
N LEU A 602 -21.98 17.12 -2.29
CA LEU A 602 -20.94 16.71 -3.23
C LEU A 602 -19.94 17.83 -3.55
N TYR A 603 -20.41 19.07 -3.71
CA TYR A 603 -19.56 20.22 -4.03
C TYR A 603 -19.67 21.31 -2.97
N ALA A 604 -18.57 21.56 -2.27
CA ALA A 604 -18.49 22.59 -1.23
C ALA A 604 -18.87 24.00 -1.74
N ASN A 605 -18.58 24.29 -3.01
CA ASN A 605 -18.84 25.58 -3.65
C ASN A 605 -19.96 25.50 -4.69
N TRP A 606 -20.95 24.63 -4.50
CA TRP A 606 -22.05 24.49 -5.46
C TRP A 606 -22.84 25.80 -5.61
N VAL A 607 -22.86 26.33 -6.83
CA VAL A 607 -23.74 27.45 -7.21
C VAL A 607 -24.98 26.87 -7.87
N ARG A 608 -26.16 27.25 -7.38
CA ARG A 608 -27.44 26.83 -7.97
C ARG A 608 -27.54 27.28 -9.42
N ARG A 609 -27.89 26.36 -10.32
CA ARG A 609 -28.10 26.61 -11.75
C ARG A 609 -29.55 26.31 -12.09
N ALA A 610 -30.33 27.32 -12.48
CA ALA A 610 -31.74 27.20 -12.87
C ALA A 610 -31.89 26.61 -14.29
N GLU A 611 -31.24 25.47 -14.52
CA GLU A 611 -31.17 24.80 -15.81
C GLU A 611 -31.60 23.34 -15.64
N THR A 612 -32.44 22.87 -16.58
CA THR A 612 -32.77 21.46 -16.73
C THR A 612 -32.19 20.98 -18.05
N ILE A 613 -31.27 20.03 -17.98
CA ILE A 613 -30.58 19.49 -19.15
C ILE A 613 -31.24 18.17 -19.54
N THR A 614 -31.76 18.08 -20.76
CA THR A 614 -32.22 16.80 -21.32
C THR A 614 -31.03 16.00 -21.82
N VAL A 615 -30.84 14.80 -21.27
CA VAL A 615 -29.71 13.93 -21.53
C VAL A 615 -30.19 12.70 -22.29
N ASN A 616 -29.61 12.46 -23.46
CA ASN A 616 -29.87 11.24 -24.22
C ASN A 616 -29.35 10.00 -23.47
N TYR A 617 -29.88 8.82 -23.80
CA TYR A 617 -29.46 7.58 -23.13
C TYR A 617 -28.00 7.22 -23.37
N THR A 618 -27.37 7.67 -24.47
CA THR A 618 -25.95 7.40 -24.74
C THR A 618 -25.02 7.90 -23.62
N PRO A 619 -24.98 9.22 -23.28
CA PRO A 619 -24.22 9.69 -22.13
C PRO A 619 -24.56 9.01 -20.81
N MET A 620 -25.85 8.72 -20.57
CA MET A 620 -26.28 8.02 -19.35
C MET A 620 -25.64 6.63 -19.23
N ILE A 621 -25.73 5.80 -20.29
CA ILE A 621 -25.15 4.45 -20.29
C ILE A 621 -23.62 4.50 -20.13
N LEU A 622 -22.95 5.46 -20.77
CA LEU A 622 -21.49 5.60 -20.66
C LEU A 622 -21.06 6.03 -19.25
N ALA A 623 -21.78 6.96 -18.62
CA ALA A 623 -21.57 7.34 -17.23
C ALA A 623 -21.80 6.16 -16.27
N CYS A 624 -22.90 5.42 -16.43
CA CYS A 624 -23.17 4.23 -15.63
C CYS A 624 -22.13 3.11 -15.84
N LEU A 625 -21.67 2.90 -17.09
CA LEU A 625 -20.60 1.95 -17.38
C LEU A 625 -19.30 2.34 -16.68
N ARG A 626 -18.95 3.63 -16.66
CA ARG A 626 -17.80 4.14 -15.93
C ARG A 626 -17.93 3.94 -14.42
N ALA A 627 -19.11 4.22 -13.86
CA ALA A 627 -19.39 4.06 -12.44
C ALA A 627 -19.29 2.59 -11.97
N THR A 628 -19.90 1.68 -12.71
CA THR A 628 -19.84 0.23 -12.44
C THR A 628 -18.43 -0.33 -12.62
N MET A 629 -17.66 0.17 -13.60
CA MET A 629 -16.25 -0.18 -13.77
C MET A 629 -15.40 0.26 -12.57
N ARG A 630 -15.56 1.49 -12.08
CA ARG A 630 -14.83 1.98 -10.90
C ARG A 630 -15.21 1.22 -9.63
N SER A 631 -16.48 0.86 -9.50
CA SER A 631 -16.96 -0.05 -8.44
C SER A 631 -16.32 -1.42 -8.54
N TYR A 632 -16.17 -1.96 -9.75
CA TYR A 632 -15.46 -3.22 -10.01
C TYR A 632 -13.97 -3.11 -9.67
N LEU A 633 -13.30 -1.98 -9.97
CA LEU A 633 -11.90 -1.76 -9.56
C LEU A 633 -11.72 -1.77 -8.04
N VAL A 634 -12.70 -1.27 -7.27
CA VAL A 634 -12.71 -1.43 -5.80
C VAL A 634 -12.87 -2.90 -5.43
N GLN A 635 -13.75 -3.64 -6.10
CA GLN A 635 -13.95 -5.07 -5.83
C GLN A 635 -12.66 -5.89 -6.01
N VAL A 636 -11.90 -5.62 -7.07
CA VAL A 636 -10.64 -6.32 -7.40
C VAL A 636 -9.37 -5.57 -6.93
N ARG A 637 -9.53 -4.62 -6.01
CA ARG A 637 -8.44 -3.78 -5.48
C ARG A 637 -7.33 -4.61 -4.84
N MET A 638 -6.14 -4.01 -4.77
CA MET A 638 -5.03 -4.57 -4.02
C MET A 638 -5.19 -4.22 -2.54
N ASP A 639 -5.14 -5.22 -1.67
CA ASP A 639 -5.30 -5.00 -0.23
C ASP A 639 -4.05 -4.33 0.35
N GLY A 640 -4.22 -3.13 0.91
CA GLY A 640 -3.16 -2.39 1.60
C GLY A 640 -2.87 -2.89 3.01
N HIS A 641 -3.79 -3.64 3.62
CA HIS A 641 -3.67 -4.06 5.03
C HIS A 641 -2.40 -4.87 5.33
N PRO A 642 -1.96 -5.84 4.51
CA PRO A 642 -0.74 -6.60 4.78
C PRO A 642 0.50 -5.72 4.89
N LEU A 643 0.66 -4.72 4.02
CA LEU A 643 1.79 -3.81 4.07
C LEU A 643 1.75 -2.99 5.36
N ILE A 644 0.63 -2.32 5.63
CA ILE A 644 0.51 -1.44 6.80
C ILE A 644 0.71 -2.22 8.09
N LYS A 645 0.13 -3.43 8.19
CA LYS A 645 0.30 -4.31 9.35
C LYS A 645 1.77 -4.65 9.61
N GLU A 646 2.53 -4.98 8.56
CA GLU A 646 3.96 -5.30 8.72
C GLU A 646 4.76 -4.06 9.14
N ILE A 647 4.52 -2.90 8.53
CA ILE A 647 5.20 -1.64 8.88
C ILE A 647 4.94 -1.23 10.33
N MET A 648 3.71 -1.39 10.83
CA MET A 648 3.39 -1.07 12.23
C MET A 648 4.03 -2.03 13.24
N GLN A 649 4.39 -3.24 12.81
CA GLN A 649 5.09 -4.21 13.66
C GLN A 649 6.62 -4.04 13.61
N MET A 650 7.12 -3.19 12.72
CA MET A 650 8.53 -2.85 12.62
C MET A 650 8.87 -1.73 13.60
N ASP A 651 10.07 -1.82 14.18
CA ASP A 651 10.67 -0.70 14.91
C ASP A 651 10.98 0.44 13.90
N ASP A 652 11.21 1.67 14.40
CA ASP A 652 11.53 2.80 13.51
C ASP A 652 12.75 2.51 12.63
N THR A 653 13.78 1.88 13.22
CA THR A 653 14.96 1.40 12.49
C THR A 653 14.85 -0.11 12.26
N VAL A 654 14.88 -0.48 10.98
CA VAL A 654 14.83 -1.86 10.48
C VAL A 654 16.14 -2.13 9.76
N TYR A 655 16.61 -3.36 9.73
CA TYR A 655 17.82 -3.70 8.99
C TYR A 655 17.47 -4.32 7.65
N MET A 656 18.11 -3.86 6.57
CA MET A 656 18.00 -4.42 5.22
C MET A 656 19.23 -5.25 4.91
N ALA A 657 19.03 -6.50 4.45
CA ALA A 657 20.08 -7.51 4.37
C ALA A 657 21.07 -7.36 3.20
#